data_AF-A0A091B487-F1
#
_entry.id   AF-A0A091B487-F1
#
_cell.length_a   1.000
_cell.length_b   1.000
_cell.length_c   1.000
_cell.angle_alpha   90.00
_cell.angle_beta   90.00
_cell.angle_gamma   90.00
#
_symmetry.space_group_name_H-M   'P 1'
#
loop_
_entity.id
_entity.type
_entity.pdbx_description
1 polymer ?
#
loop_
_entity_poly.entity_id
_entity_poly.type
_entity_poly.pdbx_seq_one_letter_code
_entity_poly.pdbx_strand_id
1 'polypeptide(L)'
;MKPYIALSFLGSHRLLEYFYLKGFINNSNQIEEYLFSEIHVKDPYKPDYVYKNVMQDFIQDKSIGRCTIDSFKELSKMLEFRGERVYVKNESFERWQEIVHSVSPLQIISYLIYDQCNQSYRTDVEILINSIFDKSALPSIFDPQLDQMMARDGLNEMHMHLNGTTEADFVWQDALAEPSKFYTHFRESFGNTYVTDQYLQLGNFEQDDFFRLLIIARQLRDKIIGIVFDNDELKVDESFTKDGYDLGKSLNYASSIHPLKNMNLDVNFQDSWQYEALFFIRSFHYLESEQSIYFANVFYYYLLIYAFFQKMLVQQKSQVGFDQFQKITLNQIRELTEEKYQNRYRQLHGMYDNSLCVLEGRFAPKDNLVKSFKLLKSIRDGYVKNREVRKSFKLILVPHFVKTLDTRNPKNIITFRDLALRIKTKRTLIVLLDTMKHSDYKDLIVGFDAAANELHASPEAFAPTFRKLRFLGYSNFTYHAGEDFIHIISGLRMVYEAVEFLDMRSGNRIGHATALGIDPKLWINRLYESKLTLKKGEWLDNLIFSYELMQNDGKFYGHLGKLQGDIFKYFQEIYNYQKPLNIHQIIESWKARKYDPIIALKWREPSIFEEFDSQELEDFNHLDISIQELYELYHAGECIERYNKMIQIEPDQAPFTEEVLRDLQNIMIQHVNDKNIALETLPTSNVRISYYKRYDEHHLWRWLGIQNYNEGDPKPTVVVGSDDTGIFMTNLRNEYAHIYQTLNKYEDQKTALDTVEQLNRNSKAFTFHL
;
A
#
# COMPACT_ATOMS: atom_id res chain seq x y z
N MET A 1 -22.30 7.38 14.74
CA MET A 1 -21.34 7.72 15.82
C MET A 1 -20.97 6.52 16.69
N LYS A 2 -21.89 5.68 17.19
CA LYS A 2 -21.55 4.56 18.09
C LYS A 2 -20.38 3.65 17.63
N PRO A 3 -20.30 3.16 16.37
CA PRO A 3 -19.15 2.35 15.95
C PRO A 3 -17.81 3.10 15.97
N TYR A 4 -17.83 4.42 15.80
CA TYR A 4 -16.63 5.24 15.87
C TYR A 4 -16.11 5.40 17.31
N ILE A 5 -17.03 5.45 18.29
CA ILE A 5 -16.69 5.44 19.72
C ILE A 5 -16.17 4.06 20.12
N ALA A 6 -16.86 2.98 19.72
CA ALA A 6 -16.41 1.61 19.93
C ALA A 6 -15.00 1.37 19.36
N LEU A 7 -14.76 1.83 18.12
CA LEU A 7 -13.44 1.75 17.49
C LEU A 7 -12.37 2.53 18.27
N SER A 8 -12.70 3.75 18.71
CA SER A 8 -11.75 4.58 19.47
C SER A 8 -11.48 3.99 20.85
N PHE A 9 -12.47 3.36 21.49
CA PHE A 9 -12.30 2.68 22.77
C PHE A 9 -11.38 1.46 22.63
N LEU A 10 -11.63 0.57 21.66
CA LEU A 10 -10.83 -0.64 21.46
C LEU A 10 -9.41 -0.35 20.97
N GLY A 11 -9.20 0.78 20.29
CA GLY A 11 -7.92 1.16 19.72
C GLY A 11 -7.28 2.38 20.38
N SER A 12 -7.58 2.74 21.63
CA SER A 12 -7.08 4.00 22.18
C SER A 12 -5.59 3.96 22.52
N HIS A 13 -4.80 4.81 21.86
CA HIS A 13 -3.37 4.95 22.17
C HIS A 13 -3.15 5.66 23.52
N ARG A 14 -4.01 6.60 23.89
CA ARG A 14 -3.89 7.34 25.15
C ARG A 14 -4.16 6.45 26.36
N LEU A 15 -5.16 5.57 26.27
CA LEU A 15 -5.41 4.57 27.30
C LEU A 15 -4.27 3.55 27.37
N LEU A 16 -3.69 3.17 26.22
CA LEU A 16 -2.52 2.31 26.17
C LEU A 16 -1.32 2.92 26.90
N GLU A 17 -1.01 4.19 26.63
CA GLU A 17 0.05 4.95 27.32
C GLU A 17 -0.21 5.04 28.82
N TYR A 18 -1.47 5.26 29.22
CA TYR A 18 -1.83 5.28 30.64
C TYR A 18 -1.54 3.93 31.31
N PHE A 19 -2.02 2.83 30.72
CA PHE A 19 -1.83 1.49 31.29
C PHE A 19 -0.35 1.14 31.38
N TYR A 20 0.42 1.51 30.35
CA TYR A 20 1.86 1.30 30.31
C TYR A 20 2.61 2.08 31.40
N LEU A 21 2.23 3.33 31.69
CA LEU A 21 2.96 4.16 32.65
C LEU A 21 2.45 4.04 34.08
N LYS A 22 1.14 3.87 34.27
CA LYS A 22 0.46 4.01 35.57
C LYS A 22 -0.30 2.77 36.02
N GLY A 23 -0.46 1.77 35.15
CA GLY A 23 -1.25 0.57 35.44
C GLY A 23 -2.74 0.79 35.19
N PHE A 24 -3.57 -0.06 35.81
CA PHE A 24 -5.00 -0.15 35.49
C PHE A 24 -5.81 1.06 35.94
N ILE A 25 -6.79 1.46 35.12
CA ILE A 25 -7.73 2.53 35.44
C ILE A 25 -8.90 1.95 36.25
N ASN A 26 -9.14 2.53 37.42
CA ASN A 26 -10.25 2.15 38.30
C ASN A 26 -11.45 3.13 38.24
N ASN A 27 -11.35 4.22 37.44
CA ASN A 27 -12.36 5.28 37.36
C ASN A 27 -12.86 5.47 35.91
N SER A 28 -14.16 5.23 35.67
CA SER A 28 -14.78 5.38 34.35
C SER A 28 -14.70 6.81 33.79
N ASN A 29 -14.77 7.84 34.64
CA ASN A 29 -14.65 9.23 34.19
C ASN A 29 -13.29 9.52 33.55
N GLN A 30 -12.23 8.89 34.06
CA GLN A 30 -10.89 9.05 33.50
C GLN A 30 -10.79 8.43 32.11
N ILE A 31 -11.49 7.32 31.85
CA ILE A 31 -11.56 6.69 30.53
C ILE A 31 -12.25 7.62 29.53
N GLU A 32 -13.37 8.23 29.93
CA GLU A 32 -14.10 9.19 29.10
C GLU A 32 -13.23 10.40 28.72
N GLU A 33 -12.44 10.93 29.66
CA GLU A 33 -11.51 12.05 29.39
C GLU A 33 -10.46 11.70 28.33
N TYR A 34 -9.79 10.56 28.48
CA TYR A 34 -8.78 10.10 27.52
C TYR A 34 -9.38 9.80 26.15
N LEU A 35 -10.54 9.14 26.13
CA LEU A 35 -11.21 8.78 24.89
C LEU A 35 -11.75 10.00 24.16
N PHE A 36 -12.36 10.95 24.87
CA PHE A 36 -12.83 12.22 24.31
C PHE A 36 -11.67 12.98 23.66
N SER A 37 -10.53 13.06 24.34
CA SER A 37 -9.36 13.74 23.81
C SER A 37 -8.83 13.08 22.53
N GLU A 38 -8.86 11.74 22.45
CA GLU A 38 -8.48 11.02 21.22
C GLU A 38 -9.48 11.26 20.08
N ILE A 39 -10.78 11.19 20.37
CA ILE A 39 -11.85 11.40 19.39
C ILE A 39 -11.81 12.81 18.81
N HIS A 40 -11.60 13.81 19.66
CA HIS A 40 -11.56 15.21 19.25
C HIS A 40 -10.40 15.49 18.26
N VAL A 41 -9.23 14.89 18.49
CA VAL A 41 -8.06 15.04 17.58
C VAL A 41 -8.34 14.49 16.18
N LYS A 42 -9.14 13.42 16.07
CA LYS A 42 -9.44 12.78 14.78
C LYS A 42 -10.41 13.60 13.91
N ASP A 43 -11.25 14.43 14.50
CA ASP A 43 -12.19 15.29 13.76
C ASP A 43 -12.52 16.56 14.59
N PRO A 44 -11.58 17.53 14.61
CA PRO A 44 -11.62 18.69 15.52
C PRO A 44 -12.64 19.75 15.12
N TYR A 45 -13.22 19.65 13.92
CA TYR A 45 -14.19 20.62 13.41
C TYR A 45 -15.64 20.27 13.77
N LYS A 46 -15.89 19.07 14.31
CA LYS A 46 -17.21 18.73 14.85
C LYS A 46 -17.36 19.27 16.28
N PRO A 47 -18.51 19.89 16.61
CA PRO A 47 -18.78 20.36 17.97
C PRO A 47 -18.70 19.24 19.02
N ASP A 48 -18.10 19.55 20.17
CA ASP A 48 -17.91 18.64 21.31
C ASP A 48 -19.15 17.82 21.70
N TYR A 49 -20.32 18.45 21.72
CA TYR A 49 -21.57 17.81 22.17
C TYR A 49 -21.96 16.62 21.28
N VAL A 50 -21.53 16.59 20.01
CA VAL A 50 -21.77 15.48 19.09
C VAL A 50 -21.08 14.20 19.58
N TYR A 51 -19.88 14.35 20.16
CA TYR A 51 -19.13 13.24 20.72
C TYR A 51 -19.53 12.95 22.16
N LYS A 52 -19.58 13.99 23.01
CA LYS A 52 -19.85 13.86 24.45
C LYS A 52 -21.18 13.17 24.71
N ASN A 53 -22.26 13.53 24.00
CA ASN A 53 -23.58 12.93 24.22
C ASN A 53 -23.60 11.42 23.89
N VAL A 54 -22.96 11.01 22.80
CA VAL A 54 -22.94 9.60 22.38
C VAL A 54 -21.95 8.81 23.24
N MET A 55 -20.84 9.42 23.66
CA MET A 55 -19.85 8.80 24.54
C MET A 55 -20.42 8.57 25.93
N GLN A 56 -21.15 9.55 26.46
CA GLN A 56 -21.87 9.44 27.73
C GLN A 56 -22.88 8.29 27.68
N ASP A 57 -23.72 8.20 26.64
CA ASP A 57 -24.63 7.05 26.43
C ASP A 57 -23.87 5.70 26.33
N PHE A 58 -22.65 5.73 25.79
CA PHE A 58 -21.86 4.52 25.55
C PHE A 58 -21.10 4.03 26.78
N ILE A 59 -20.57 4.93 27.63
CA ILE A 59 -19.60 4.63 28.71
C ILE A 59 -20.18 4.88 30.10
N GLN A 60 -21.09 5.85 30.26
CA GLN A 60 -21.52 6.29 31.58
C GLN A 60 -22.06 5.12 32.40
N ASP A 61 -21.60 5.03 33.65
CA ASP A 61 -21.97 4.02 34.65
C ASP A 61 -21.69 2.56 34.23
N LYS A 62 -20.88 2.33 33.18
CA LYS A 62 -20.46 0.99 32.73
C LYS A 62 -19.03 0.67 33.14
N SER A 63 -18.79 -0.60 33.47
CA SER A 63 -17.43 -1.12 33.68
C SER A 63 -16.66 -1.22 32.35
N ILE A 64 -15.32 -1.25 32.43
CA ILE A 64 -14.44 -1.53 31.27
C ILE A 64 -14.89 -2.81 30.55
N GLY A 65 -15.23 -3.86 31.31
CA GLY A 65 -15.69 -5.12 30.74
C GLY A 65 -16.97 -4.94 29.93
N ARG A 66 -17.95 -4.19 30.45
CA ARG A 66 -19.19 -3.91 29.73
C ARG A 66 -18.95 -3.05 28.48
N CYS A 67 -18.13 -2.01 28.58
CA CYS A 67 -17.75 -1.18 27.44
C CYS A 67 -17.04 -1.99 26.34
N THR A 68 -16.20 -2.96 26.73
CA THR A 68 -15.50 -3.86 25.80
C THR A 68 -16.50 -4.72 25.03
N ILE A 69 -17.44 -5.38 25.73
CA ILE A 69 -18.50 -6.18 25.10
C ILE A 69 -19.39 -5.33 24.20
N ASP A 70 -19.87 -4.18 24.68
CA ASP A 70 -20.71 -3.27 23.89
C ASP A 70 -19.98 -2.77 22.63
N SER A 71 -18.65 -2.60 22.69
CA SER A 71 -17.84 -2.19 21.54
C SER A 71 -17.78 -3.27 20.47
N PHE A 72 -17.42 -4.51 20.83
CA PHE A 72 -17.41 -5.61 19.86
C PHE A 72 -18.81 -5.94 19.34
N LYS A 73 -19.85 -5.81 20.19
CA LYS A 73 -21.25 -5.93 19.77
C LYS A 73 -21.63 -4.88 18.73
N GLU A 74 -21.21 -3.64 18.92
CA GLU A 74 -21.51 -2.58 17.96
C GLU A 74 -20.78 -2.78 16.63
N LEU A 75 -19.51 -3.20 16.65
CA LEU A 75 -18.73 -3.43 15.43
C LEU A 75 -19.21 -4.69 14.66
N SER A 76 -19.54 -5.77 15.37
CA SER A 76 -20.01 -7.03 14.76
C SER A 76 -21.35 -6.90 14.02
N LYS A 77 -22.15 -5.85 14.28
CA LYS A 77 -23.39 -5.57 13.53
C LYS A 77 -23.19 -5.36 12.03
N MET A 78 -21.96 -5.04 11.59
CA MET A 78 -21.61 -4.91 10.17
C MET A 78 -21.47 -6.25 9.46
N LEU A 79 -21.45 -7.34 10.21
CA LEU A 79 -21.28 -8.69 9.73
C LEU A 79 -22.61 -9.45 9.82
N GLU A 80 -22.73 -10.50 9.02
CA GLU A 80 -23.85 -11.44 9.07
C GLU A 80 -23.39 -12.87 8.81
N PHE A 81 -24.08 -13.83 9.44
CA PHE A 81 -23.93 -15.24 9.12
C PHE A 81 -24.80 -15.62 7.93
N ARG A 82 -24.24 -16.42 7.02
CA ARG A 82 -24.98 -17.17 6.00
C ARG A 82 -24.53 -18.62 6.06
N GLY A 83 -25.34 -19.44 6.73
CA GLY A 83 -24.90 -20.79 7.12
C GLY A 83 -23.74 -20.69 8.12
N GLU A 84 -22.65 -21.40 7.84
CA GLU A 84 -21.42 -21.39 8.66
C GLU A 84 -20.39 -20.34 8.21
N ARG A 85 -20.74 -19.47 7.26
CA ARG A 85 -19.86 -18.42 6.73
C ARG A 85 -20.26 -17.04 7.23
N VAL A 86 -19.26 -16.18 7.43
CA VAL A 86 -19.41 -14.78 7.84
C VAL A 86 -19.12 -13.85 6.65
N TYR A 87 -20.06 -12.95 6.38
CA TYR A 87 -19.93 -11.93 5.34
C TYR A 87 -20.09 -10.54 5.93
N VAL A 88 -19.54 -9.53 5.24
CA VAL A 88 -19.84 -8.13 5.52
C VAL A 88 -21.18 -7.79 4.87
N LYS A 89 -22.06 -7.11 5.59
CA LYS A 89 -23.29 -6.56 5.01
C LYS A 89 -22.95 -5.55 3.93
N ASN A 90 -23.62 -5.64 2.78
CA ASN A 90 -23.31 -4.84 1.59
C ASN A 90 -23.29 -3.34 1.90
N GLU A 91 -24.27 -2.83 2.65
CA GLU A 91 -24.37 -1.43 3.06
C GLU A 91 -23.27 -0.97 4.04
N SER A 92 -22.54 -1.90 4.63
CA SER A 92 -21.48 -1.64 5.60
C SER A 92 -20.07 -1.86 5.05
N PHE A 93 -19.90 -2.29 3.79
CA PHE A 93 -18.60 -2.77 3.30
C PHE A 93 -17.50 -1.71 3.28
N GLU A 94 -17.79 -0.52 2.74
CA GLU A 94 -16.84 0.62 2.77
C GLU A 94 -16.47 0.98 4.22
N ARG A 95 -17.45 0.99 5.12
CA ARG A 95 -17.24 1.31 6.54
C ARG A 95 -16.45 0.22 7.27
N TRP A 96 -16.67 -1.05 6.94
CA TRP A 96 -15.90 -2.18 7.44
C TRP A 96 -14.43 -2.03 7.08
N GLN A 97 -14.14 -1.67 5.82
CA GLN A 97 -12.78 -1.40 5.36
C GLN A 97 -12.08 -0.29 6.19
N GLU A 98 -12.82 0.70 6.69
CA GLU A 98 -12.25 1.74 7.55
C GLU A 98 -11.96 1.26 8.98
N ILE A 99 -12.75 0.32 9.51
CA ILE A 99 -12.65 -0.16 10.89
C ILE A 99 -11.51 -1.17 11.05
N VAL A 100 -11.37 -2.07 10.09
CA VAL A 100 -10.36 -3.15 10.11
C VAL A 100 -8.92 -2.63 10.00
N HIS A 101 -8.73 -1.32 9.86
CA HIS A 101 -7.42 -0.69 9.91
C HIS A 101 -6.89 -0.51 11.32
N SER A 102 -7.77 -0.34 12.31
CA SER A 102 -7.37 -0.05 13.70
C SER A 102 -7.69 -1.17 14.69
N VAL A 103 -8.59 -2.09 14.36
CA VAL A 103 -8.96 -3.25 15.19
C VAL A 103 -8.98 -4.50 14.31
N SER A 104 -8.54 -5.63 14.87
CA SER A 104 -8.37 -6.86 14.09
C SER A 104 -9.72 -7.46 13.70
N PRO A 105 -9.91 -7.85 12.43
CA PRO A 105 -11.08 -8.63 12.01
C PRO A 105 -11.25 -9.92 12.82
N LEU A 106 -10.15 -10.60 13.19
CA LEU A 106 -10.15 -11.81 14.02
C LEU A 106 -10.92 -11.57 15.33
N GLN A 107 -10.69 -10.44 16.00
CA GLN A 107 -11.32 -10.10 17.28
C GLN A 107 -12.83 -9.86 17.10
N ILE A 108 -13.22 -9.10 16.08
CA ILE A 108 -14.63 -8.75 15.82
C ILE A 108 -15.43 -10.00 15.42
N ILE A 109 -14.86 -10.84 14.54
CA ILE A 109 -15.50 -12.08 14.08
C ILE A 109 -15.54 -13.10 15.22
N SER A 110 -14.52 -13.18 16.09
CA SER A 110 -14.55 -14.03 17.28
C SER A 110 -15.69 -13.64 18.22
N TYR A 111 -15.94 -12.35 18.44
CA TYR A 111 -17.10 -11.91 19.21
C TYR A 111 -18.43 -12.30 18.53
N LEU A 112 -18.52 -12.18 17.21
CA LEU A 112 -19.70 -12.57 16.46
C LEU A 112 -20.01 -14.08 16.61
N ILE A 113 -18.99 -14.93 16.54
CA ILE A 113 -19.11 -16.38 16.78
C ILE A 113 -19.60 -16.65 18.21
N TYR A 114 -19.00 -15.98 19.19
CA TYR A 114 -19.39 -16.08 20.59
C TYR A 114 -20.88 -15.72 20.82
N ASP A 115 -21.32 -14.56 20.31
CA ASP A 115 -22.71 -14.10 20.44
C ASP A 115 -23.69 -15.07 19.76
N GLN A 116 -23.34 -15.59 18.58
CA GLN A 116 -24.16 -16.55 17.85
C GLN A 116 -24.29 -17.91 18.58
N CYS A 117 -23.20 -18.42 19.17
CA CYS A 117 -23.22 -19.70 19.87
C CYS A 117 -23.96 -19.61 21.21
N ASN A 118 -23.90 -18.46 21.90
CA ASN A 118 -24.72 -18.23 23.08
C ASN A 118 -26.22 -18.18 22.77
N GLN A 119 -26.61 -17.80 21.55
CA GLN A 119 -28.00 -17.75 21.11
C GLN A 119 -28.50 -19.08 20.52
N SER A 120 -27.61 -20.00 20.13
CA SER A 120 -27.93 -21.24 19.42
C SER A 120 -27.23 -22.47 20.01
N TYR A 121 -28.00 -23.37 20.63
CA TYR A 121 -27.50 -24.65 21.19
C TYR A 121 -27.00 -25.67 20.14
N ARG A 122 -27.13 -25.39 18.83
CA ARG A 122 -26.81 -26.33 17.76
C ARG A 122 -25.50 -26.03 17.03
N THR A 123 -24.80 -24.96 17.39
CA THR A 123 -23.64 -24.47 16.65
C THR A 123 -22.37 -24.74 17.46
N ASP A 124 -21.43 -25.49 16.88
CA ASP A 124 -20.15 -25.79 17.52
C ASP A 124 -19.13 -24.68 17.21
N VAL A 125 -18.60 -24.06 18.26
CA VAL A 125 -17.59 -22.99 18.18
C VAL A 125 -16.37 -23.45 17.39
N GLU A 126 -15.94 -24.70 17.57
CA GLU A 126 -14.71 -25.22 16.96
C GLU A 126 -14.88 -25.45 15.46
N ILE A 127 -16.08 -25.87 15.04
CA ILE A 127 -16.44 -26.01 13.62
C ILE A 127 -16.45 -24.64 12.95
N LEU A 128 -17.02 -23.63 13.61
CA LEU A 128 -17.02 -22.26 13.10
C LEU A 128 -15.61 -21.68 13.01
N ILE A 129 -14.78 -21.81 14.04
CA ILE A 129 -13.38 -21.33 14.00
C ILE A 129 -12.61 -21.98 12.85
N ASN A 130 -12.72 -23.30 12.68
CA ASN A 130 -12.01 -24.02 11.63
C ASN A 130 -12.43 -23.56 10.23
N SER A 131 -13.73 -23.34 10.01
CA SER A 131 -14.26 -22.95 8.71
C SER A 131 -14.04 -21.47 8.37
N ILE A 132 -14.11 -20.59 9.37
CA ILE A 132 -14.00 -19.13 9.23
C ILE A 132 -12.54 -18.71 9.13
N PHE A 133 -11.68 -19.18 10.03
CA PHE A 133 -10.26 -18.80 10.11
C PHE A 133 -9.36 -19.87 9.49
N ASP A 134 -9.68 -20.27 8.26
CA ASP A 134 -8.87 -21.22 7.49
C ASP A 134 -7.70 -20.53 6.77
N LYS A 135 -7.95 -19.37 6.15
CA LYS A 135 -6.97 -18.73 5.23
C LYS A 135 -6.73 -17.25 5.48
N SER A 136 -7.80 -16.49 5.70
CA SER A 136 -7.80 -15.04 5.88
C SER A 136 -8.88 -14.64 6.88
N ALA A 137 -8.66 -13.56 7.64
CA ALA A 137 -9.67 -12.95 8.51
C ALA A 137 -10.43 -11.81 7.81
N LEU A 138 -10.23 -11.61 6.49
CA LEU A 138 -10.86 -10.55 5.72
C LEU A 138 -12.13 -11.05 5.00
N PRO A 139 -13.33 -10.95 5.61
CA PRO A 139 -14.57 -11.30 4.93
C PRO A 139 -14.84 -10.34 3.77
N SER A 140 -15.51 -10.87 2.76
CA SER A 140 -16.08 -10.09 1.67
C SER A 140 -17.57 -9.89 1.88
N ILE A 141 -18.21 -9.18 0.95
CA ILE A 141 -19.67 -9.17 0.82
C ILE A 141 -20.18 -10.51 0.28
N PHE A 142 -21.48 -10.76 0.44
CA PHE A 142 -22.17 -11.81 -0.30
C PHE A 142 -23.04 -11.16 -1.39
N ASP A 143 -22.71 -11.44 -2.66
CA ASP A 143 -23.56 -11.10 -3.80
C ASP A 143 -23.60 -12.28 -4.78
N PRO A 144 -24.77 -12.92 -5.01
CA PRO A 144 -24.86 -14.11 -5.84
C PRO A 144 -24.34 -13.92 -7.28
N GLN A 145 -24.52 -12.74 -7.87
CA GLN A 145 -24.14 -12.49 -9.26
C GLN A 145 -22.63 -12.26 -9.37
N LEU A 146 -22.08 -11.46 -8.46
CA LEU A 146 -20.63 -11.25 -8.37
C LEU A 146 -19.90 -12.57 -8.05
N ASP A 147 -20.42 -13.35 -7.11
CA ASP A 147 -19.84 -14.64 -6.71
C ASP A 147 -19.89 -15.64 -7.87
N GLN A 148 -21.00 -15.69 -8.60
CA GLN A 148 -21.12 -16.55 -9.79
C GLN A 148 -20.14 -16.13 -10.89
N MET A 149 -19.98 -14.82 -11.13
CA MET A 149 -19.03 -14.29 -12.10
C MET A 149 -17.59 -14.66 -11.73
N MET A 150 -17.19 -14.46 -10.48
CA MET A 150 -15.86 -14.85 -10.00
C MET A 150 -15.63 -16.37 -10.04
N ALA A 151 -16.63 -17.18 -9.72
CA ALA A 151 -16.51 -18.64 -9.78
C ALA A 151 -16.40 -19.17 -11.23
N ARG A 152 -17.11 -18.55 -12.18
CA ARG A 152 -17.08 -18.91 -13.60
C ARG A 152 -15.77 -18.50 -14.25
N ASP A 153 -15.36 -17.27 -14.02
CA ASP A 153 -14.30 -16.64 -14.79
C ASP A 153 -12.95 -16.66 -14.05
N GLY A 154 -12.96 -16.60 -12.73
CA GLY A 154 -11.79 -16.27 -11.92
C GLY A 154 -11.20 -14.90 -12.22
N LEU A 155 -10.25 -14.48 -11.40
CA LEU A 155 -9.64 -13.15 -11.40
C LEU A 155 -8.13 -13.25 -11.60
N ASN A 156 -7.57 -12.32 -12.37
CA ASN A 156 -6.12 -12.17 -12.49
C ASN A 156 -5.67 -10.99 -11.64
N GLU A 157 -4.78 -11.24 -10.68
CA GLU A 157 -4.08 -10.23 -9.91
C GLU A 157 -3.01 -9.60 -10.80
N MET A 158 -3.21 -8.33 -11.16
CA MET A 158 -2.38 -7.63 -12.14
C MET A 158 -1.27 -6.79 -11.49
N HIS A 159 -1.36 -6.58 -10.18
CA HIS A 159 -0.44 -5.72 -9.45
C HIS A 159 -0.51 -6.05 -7.96
N MET A 160 0.39 -6.90 -7.50
CA MET A 160 0.55 -7.18 -6.06
C MET A 160 2.02 -7.26 -5.69
N HIS A 161 2.43 -6.45 -4.74
CA HIS A 161 3.75 -6.55 -4.14
C HIS A 161 3.79 -7.78 -3.23
N LEU A 162 4.78 -8.64 -3.42
CA LEU A 162 5.20 -9.62 -2.42
C LEU A 162 6.17 -8.87 -1.51
N ASN A 163 6.32 -9.06 -0.22
CA ASN A 163 6.33 -7.98 0.78
C ASN A 163 5.00 -7.26 0.99
N GLY A 164 4.69 -6.98 2.25
CA GLY A 164 3.50 -6.22 2.64
C GLY A 164 2.19 -6.99 2.51
N THR A 165 2.20 -8.29 2.19
CA THR A 165 0.98 -9.07 1.90
C THR A 165 0.31 -9.64 3.13
N THR A 166 1.06 -9.89 4.20
CA THR A 166 0.59 -10.74 5.30
C THR A 166 -0.38 -10.01 6.20
N GLU A 167 -1.47 -10.64 6.62
CA GLU A 167 -2.41 -10.05 7.59
C GLU A 167 -1.73 -9.85 8.96
N ALA A 168 -2.10 -8.77 9.65
CA ALA A 168 -1.50 -8.41 10.94
C ALA A 168 -1.64 -9.52 11.99
N ASP A 169 -2.69 -10.33 11.89
CA ASP A 169 -2.98 -11.42 12.82
C ASP A 169 -1.92 -12.54 12.78
N PHE A 170 -1.38 -12.86 11.60
CA PHE A 170 -0.25 -13.81 11.49
C PHE A 170 1.03 -13.23 12.09
N VAL A 171 1.31 -11.95 11.79
CA VAL A 171 2.51 -11.26 12.29
C VAL A 171 2.48 -11.16 13.81
N TRP A 172 1.30 -10.91 14.39
CA TRP A 172 1.09 -10.89 15.83
C TRP A 172 1.42 -12.24 16.47
N GLN A 173 0.94 -13.34 15.89
CA GLN A 173 1.22 -14.68 16.42
C GLN A 173 2.72 -15.01 16.39
N ASP A 174 3.41 -14.74 15.29
CA ASP A 174 4.84 -15.02 15.16
C ASP A 174 5.66 -14.14 16.11
N ALA A 175 5.30 -12.85 16.25
CA ALA A 175 5.97 -11.93 17.17
C ALA A 175 5.82 -12.37 18.64
N LEU A 176 4.62 -12.81 19.04
CA LEU A 176 4.38 -13.35 20.38
C LEU A 176 5.05 -14.71 20.58
N ALA A 177 5.19 -15.54 19.56
CA ALA A 177 5.84 -16.86 19.68
C ALA A 177 7.37 -16.72 19.79
N GLU A 178 7.98 -15.91 18.93
CA GLU A 178 9.44 -15.81 18.75
C GLU A 178 10.00 -14.38 18.93
N PRO A 179 9.81 -13.72 20.09
CA PRO A 179 10.12 -12.31 20.29
C PRO A 179 11.59 -11.98 20.08
N SER A 180 12.52 -12.89 20.39
CA SER A 180 13.95 -12.67 20.16
C SER A 180 14.31 -12.64 18.68
N LYS A 181 13.69 -13.50 17.86
CA LYS A 181 13.89 -13.48 16.40
C LYS A 181 13.20 -12.27 15.79
N PHE A 182 11.99 -11.98 16.24
CA PHE A 182 11.26 -10.76 15.87
C PHE A 182 12.11 -9.51 16.13
N TYR A 183 12.69 -9.38 17.32
CA TYR A 183 13.55 -8.26 17.69
C TYR A 183 14.79 -8.13 16.80
N THR A 184 15.33 -9.25 16.32
CA THR A 184 16.51 -9.26 15.44
C THR A 184 16.25 -8.58 14.10
N HIS A 185 15.06 -8.76 13.53
CA HIS A 185 14.64 -8.03 12.33
C HIS A 185 14.21 -6.60 12.68
N PHE A 186 13.35 -6.45 13.68
CA PHE A 186 12.80 -5.17 14.10
C PHE A 186 13.87 -4.11 14.38
N ARG A 187 14.98 -4.49 15.03
CA ARG A 187 16.09 -3.59 15.34
C ARG A 187 16.83 -3.03 14.12
N GLU A 188 16.68 -3.63 12.94
CA GLU A 188 17.27 -3.12 11.70
C GLU A 188 16.60 -1.80 11.26
N SER A 189 15.38 -1.52 11.75
CA SER A 189 14.68 -0.26 11.50
C SER A 189 15.17 0.91 12.38
N PHE A 190 16.02 0.66 13.37
CA PHE A 190 16.39 1.65 14.38
C PHE A 190 17.23 2.76 13.75
N GLY A 191 16.90 4.01 14.08
CA GLY A 191 17.55 5.20 13.51
C GLY A 191 17.03 5.60 12.13
N ASN A 192 16.10 4.86 11.53
CA ASN A 192 15.40 5.31 10.33
C ASN A 192 14.41 6.43 10.70
N THR A 193 14.53 7.59 10.06
CA THR A 193 13.71 8.79 10.35
C THR A 193 12.23 8.58 10.06
N TYR A 194 11.89 7.89 8.96
CA TYR A 194 10.49 7.56 8.63
C TYR A 194 9.86 6.70 9.73
N VAL A 195 10.61 5.74 10.25
CA VAL A 195 10.13 4.85 11.32
C VAL A 195 9.93 5.66 12.60
N THR A 196 10.88 6.50 13.00
CA THR A 196 10.72 7.41 14.15
C THR A 196 9.50 8.32 14.00
N ASP A 197 9.27 8.88 12.81
CA ASP A 197 8.09 9.70 12.52
C ASP A 197 6.78 8.90 12.64
N GLN A 198 6.79 7.60 12.30
CA GLN A 198 5.64 6.72 12.47
C GLN A 198 5.23 6.62 13.94
N TYR A 199 6.21 6.41 14.81
CA TYR A 199 6.00 6.29 16.25
C TYR A 199 5.42 7.59 16.83
N LEU A 200 6.05 8.73 16.52
CA LEU A 200 5.60 10.06 16.97
C LEU A 200 4.18 10.42 16.49
N GLN A 201 3.73 9.85 15.36
CA GLN A 201 2.38 10.06 14.84
C GLN A 201 1.32 9.18 15.52
N LEU A 202 1.72 8.04 16.08
CA LEU A 202 0.81 7.08 16.71
C LEU A 202 0.75 7.22 18.23
N GLY A 203 1.75 7.84 18.86
CA GLY A 203 1.76 8.13 20.29
C GLY A 203 3.14 8.59 20.78
N ASN A 204 3.34 8.55 22.09
CA ASN A 204 4.59 8.90 22.77
C ASN A 204 5.51 7.69 23.01
N PHE A 205 5.34 6.62 22.22
CA PHE A 205 6.16 5.41 22.33
C PHE A 205 7.41 5.50 21.46
N GLU A 206 8.49 4.90 21.94
CA GLU A 206 9.70 4.64 21.16
C GLU A 206 9.75 3.16 20.71
N GLN A 207 10.68 2.84 19.81
CA GLN A 207 10.88 1.47 19.32
C GLN A 207 11.13 0.47 20.47
N ASP A 208 11.90 0.88 21.50
CA ASP A 208 12.12 0.03 22.67
C ASP A 208 10.83 -0.21 23.46
N ASP A 209 9.99 0.81 23.61
CA ASP A 209 8.70 0.66 24.29
C ASP A 209 7.78 -0.30 23.53
N PHE A 210 7.80 -0.30 22.20
CA PHE A 210 7.06 -1.27 21.39
C PHE A 210 7.46 -2.72 21.70
N PHE A 211 8.76 -3.00 21.80
CA PHE A 211 9.23 -4.33 22.18
C PHE A 211 8.82 -4.69 23.62
N ARG A 212 8.86 -3.73 24.56
CA ARG A 212 8.37 -3.94 25.93
C ARG A 212 6.87 -4.29 25.96
N LEU A 213 6.06 -3.58 25.18
CA LEU A 213 4.63 -3.87 25.03
C LEU A 213 4.39 -5.27 24.47
N LEU A 214 5.22 -5.74 23.53
CA LEU A 214 5.14 -7.13 23.03
C LEU A 214 5.40 -8.16 24.14
N ILE A 215 6.38 -7.91 25.01
CA ILE A 215 6.65 -8.77 26.18
C ILE A 215 5.49 -8.72 27.18
N ILE A 216 4.96 -7.53 27.47
CA ILE A 216 3.78 -7.36 28.32
C ILE A 216 2.59 -8.13 27.74
N ALA A 217 2.33 -8.05 26.44
CA ALA A 217 1.25 -8.80 25.79
C ALA A 217 1.39 -10.32 25.97
N ARG A 218 2.62 -10.86 25.90
CA ARG A 218 2.87 -12.29 26.18
C ARG A 218 2.48 -12.66 27.61
N GLN A 219 2.83 -11.82 28.59
CA GLN A 219 2.52 -12.07 30.01
C GLN A 219 1.04 -11.89 30.31
N LEU A 220 0.39 -10.89 29.71
CA LEU A 220 -1.06 -10.71 29.77
C LEU A 220 -1.78 -11.93 29.20
N ARG A 221 -1.35 -12.45 28.03
CA ARG A 221 -1.92 -13.67 27.44
C ARG A 221 -1.78 -14.88 28.37
N ASP A 222 -0.61 -15.08 28.96
CA ASP A 222 -0.37 -16.12 29.96
C ASP A 222 -1.31 -15.98 31.16
N LYS A 223 -1.45 -14.75 31.69
CA LYS A 223 -2.31 -14.45 32.85
C LYS A 223 -3.80 -14.65 32.54
N ILE A 224 -4.28 -14.16 31.40
CA ILE A 224 -5.67 -14.33 30.96
C ILE A 224 -6.01 -15.81 30.87
N ILE A 225 -5.11 -16.61 30.31
CA ILE A 225 -5.29 -18.06 30.22
C ILE A 225 -5.33 -18.70 31.62
N GLY A 226 -4.42 -18.34 32.53
CA GLY A 226 -4.46 -18.87 33.89
C GLY A 226 -5.71 -18.48 34.67
N ILE A 227 -6.28 -17.29 34.41
CA ILE A 227 -7.56 -16.89 35.00
C ILE A 227 -8.70 -17.74 34.44
N VAL A 228 -8.81 -17.83 33.11
CA VAL A 228 -9.95 -18.50 32.44
C VAL A 228 -9.98 -20.01 32.71
N PHE A 229 -8.81 -20.66 32.89
CA PHE A 229 -8.72 -22.11 33.00
C PHE A 229 -8.36 -22.63 34.40
N ASP A 230 -7.57 -21.87 35.17
CA ASP A 230 -7.07 -22.32 36.48
C ASP A 230 -7.59 -21.45 37.65
N ASN A 231 -8.47 -20.47 37.40
CA ASN A 231 -8.94 -19.49 38.39
C ASN A 231 -7.78 -18.77 39.13
N ASP A 232 -6.68 -18.49 38.43
CA ASP A 232 -5.46 -17.90 39.00
C ASP A 232 -5.60 -16.40 39.37
N GLU A 233 -6.81 -15.87 39.51
CA GLU A 233 -7.05 -14.48 39.96
C GLU A 233 -6.47 -14.20 41.35
N LEU A 234 -6.23 -15.23 42.17
CA LEU A 234 -5.76 -15.10 43.56
C LEU A 234 -4.27 -14.70 43.70
N LYS A 235 -3.49 -14.69 42.60
CA LYS A 235 -2.10 -14.18 42.56
C LYS A 235 -2.09 -12.76 41.98
N VAL A 236 -2.41 -11.76 42.81
CA VAL A 236 -2.75 -10.37 42.40
C VAL A 236 -1.53 -9.42 42.29
N ASP A 237 -0.34 -9.83 42.73
CA ASP A 237 0.83 -8.93 42.83
C ASP A 237 1.58 -8.66 41.50
N GLU A 238 0.98 -8.94 40.35
CA GLU A 238 1.62 -8.75 39.04
C GLU A 238 1.39 -7.34 38.48
N SER A 239 2.49 -6.62 38.23
CA SER A 239 2.48 -5.33 37.54
C SER A 239 2.82 -5.48 36.07
N PHE A 240 2.08 -4.81 35.20
CA PHE A 240 2.28 -4.81 33.75
C PHE A 240 2.70 -3.42 33.23
N THR A 241 3.23 -2.56 34.10
CA THR A 241 3.73 -1.22 33.71
C THR A 241 5.15 -1.28 33.15
N LYS A 242 5.61 -0.19 32.52
CA LYS A 242 6.96 0.01 31.99
C LYS A 242 8.07 -0.43 32.94
N ASP A 243 7.92 -0.15 34.22
CA ASP A 243 8.92 -0.46 35.25
C ASP A 243 8.53 -1.69 36.10
N GLY A 244 7.36 -2.28 35.85
CA GLY A 244 6.78 -3.35 36.65
C GLY A 244 6.77 -4.73 36.01
N TYR A 245 6.87 -4.82 34.67
CA TYR A 245 6.90 -6.11 33.97
C TYR A 245 8.26 -6.82 34.12
N ASP A 246 8.26 -8.15 34.18
CA ASP A 246 9.48 -8.94 34.34
C ASP A 246 9.94 -9.53 32.99
N LEU A 247 10.98 -8.93 32.38
CA LEU A 247 11.54 -9.38 31.10
C LEU A 247 12.00 -10.86 31.12
N GLY A 248 12.40 -11.40 32.29
CA GLY A 248 12.89 -12.76 32.46
C GLY A 248 11.82 -13.77 32.91
N LYS A 249 10.57 -13.34 33.09
CA LYS A 249 9.49 -14.19 33.59
C LYS A 249 9.28 -15.40 32.70
N SER A 250 9.38 -16.59 33.28
CA SER A 250 8.95 -17.82 32.62
C SER A 250 7.44 -17.84 32.51
N LEU A 251 6.92 -18.08 31.30
CA LEU A 251 5.49 -18.22 31.07
C LEU A 251 5.01 -19.58 31.59
N ASN A 252 3.87 -19.61 32.28
CA ASN A 252 3.31 -20.85 32.82
C ASN A 252 2.77 -21.76 31.70
N TYR A 253 2.30 -21.15 30.60
CA TYR A 253 1.63 -21.83 29.50
C TYR A 253 2.43 -21.70 28.20
N ALA A 254 3.71 -22.02 28.25
CA ALA A 254 4.58 -22.01 27.07
C ALA A 254 4.13 -23.04 26.02
N SER A 255 4.13 -22.64 24.74
CA SER A 255 3.75 -23.49 23.61
C SER A 255 4.50 -23.06 22.35
N SER A 256 4.75 -24.01 21.46
CA SER A 256 5.35 -23.78 20.14
C SER A 256 4.36 -23.28 19.09
N ILE A 257 3.05 -23.33 19.38
CA ILE A 257 1.98 -22.91 18.45
C ILE A 257 1.16 -21.79 19.09
N HIS A 258 0.39 -22.14 20.12
CA HIS A 258 -0.36 -21.20 20.95
C HIS A 258 -0.56 -21.81 22.34
N PRO A 259 -0.49 -21.03 23.44
CA PRO A 259 -0.64 -21.55 24.80
C PRO A 259 -1.87 -22.45 25.02
N LEU A 260 -3.04 -22.08 24.46
CA LEU A 260 -4.27 -22.86 24.58
C LEU A 260 -4.22 -24.27 23.97
N LYS A 261 -3.31 -24.53 23.03
CA LYS A 261 -3.16 -25.87 22.43
C LYS A 261 -2.90 -26.94 23.48
N ASN A 262 -2.19 -26.60 24.54
CA ASN A 262 -1.83 -27.54 25.60
C ASN A 262 -2.92 -27.68 26.68
N MET A 263 -3.91 -26.78 26.70
CA MET A 263 -4.99 -26.79 27.68
C MET A 263 -6.25 -27.51 27.20
N ASN A 264 -6.58 -27.31 25.92
CA ASN A 264 -7.77 -27.92 25.31
C ASN A 264 -7.36 -29.11 24.45
N LEU A 265 -7.06 -30.24 25.10
CA LEU A 265 -6.60 -31.47 24.42
C LEU A 265 -7.62 -32.03 23.43
N ASP A 266 -8.91 -31.75 23.65
CA ASP A 266 -9.99 -32.19 22.77
C ASP A 266 -10.10 -31.33 21.49
N VAL A 267 -9.42 -30.17 21.44
CA VAL A 267 -9.49 -29.20 20.33
C VAL A 267 -8.17 -29.14 19.56
N ASN A 268 -8.18 -29.58 18.31
CA ASN A 268 -6.99 -29.63 17.47
C ASN A 268 -7.12 -28.73 16.24
N PHE A 269 -6.76 -27.45 16.40
CA PHE A 269 -6.63 -26.52 15.29
C PHE A 269 -5.27 -26.66 14.60
N GLN A 270 -5.23 -26.31 13.32
CA GLN A 270 -4.01 -26.40 12.50
C GLN A 270 -3.07 -25.22 12.74
N ASP A 271 -3.63 -24.03 12.94
CA ASP A 271 -2.89 -22.77 12.94
C ASP A 271 -3.04 -21.99 14.26
N SER A 272 -2.01 -21.24 14.67
CA SER A 272 -1.95 -20.53 15.97
C SER A 272 -3.05 -19.49 16.14
N TRP A 273 -3.41 -18.77 15.09
CA TRP A 273 -4.48 -17.77 15.10
C TRP A 273 -5.90 -18.34 15.29
N GLN A 274 -6.15 -19.62 14.96
CA GLN A 274 -7.41 -20.28 15.26
C GLN A 274 -7.55 -20.49 16.78
N TYR A 275 -6.44 -20.84 17.45
CA TYR A 275 -6.38 -20.85 18.90
C TYR A 275 -6.52 -19.44 19.50
N GLU A 276 -6.03 -18.41 18.82
CA GLU A 276 -6.24 -17.02 19.24
C GLU A 276 -7.73 -16.60 19.14
N ALA A 277 -8.45 -17.03 18.10
CA ALA A 277 -9.90 -16.84 18.01
C ALA A 277 -10.63 -17.52 19.19
N LEU A 278 -10.26 -18.77 19.51
CA LEU A 278 -10.79 -19.47 20.68
C LEU A 278 -10.47 -18.73 21.98
N PHE A 279 -9.25 -18.20 22.11
CA PHE A 279 -8.83 -17.38 23.24
C PHE A 279 -9.73 -16.16 23.43
N PHE A 280 -10.05 -15.43 22.36
CA PHE A 280 -10.99 -14.32 22.44
C PHE A 280 -12.39 -14.77 22.84
N ILE A 281 -12.92 -15.83 22.23
CA ILE A 281 -14.26 -16.36 22.54
C ILE A 281 -14.38 -16.75 24.02
N ARG A 282 -13.39 -17.46 24.56
CA ARG A 282 -13.37 -17.85 25.98
C ARG A 282 -13.21 -16.64 26.90
N SER A 283 -12.43 -15.64 26.48
CA SER A 283 -12.27 -14.39 27.22
C SER A 283 -13.56 -13.58 27.26
N PHE A 284 -14.33 -13.51 26.16
CA PHE A 284 -15.64 -12.85 26.15
C PHE A 284 -16.65 -13.56 27.04
N HIS A 285 -16.68 -14.89 27.00
CA HIS A 285 -17.53 -15.68 27.90
C HIS A 285 -17.22 -15.38 29.37
N TYR A 286 -15.94 -15.46 29.77
CA TYR A 286 -15.54 -15.18 31.16
C TYR A 286 -15.85 -13.73 31.57
N LEU A 287 -15.61 -12.76 30.67
CA LEU A 287 -15.89 -11.34 30.92
C LEU A 287 -17.37 -11.08 31.24
N GLU A 288 -18.28 -11.77 30.55
CA GLU A 288 -19.73 -11.65 30.79
C GLU A 288 -20.22 -12.47 31.99
N SER A 289 -19.63 -13.65 32.25
CA SER A 289 -20.07 -14.54 33.34
C SER A 289 -19.60 -14.08 34.72
N GLU A 290 -18.31 -13.77 34.86
CA GLU A 290 -17.70 -13.50 36.17
C GLU A 290 -17.69 -12.00 36.53
N GLN A 291 -17.73 -11.12 35.53
CA GLN A 291 -17.70 -9.65 35.69
C GLN A 291 -16.50 -9.15 36.54
N SER A 292 -15.39 -9.87 36.53
CA SER A 292 -14.16 -9.52 37.25
C SER A 292 -13.54 -8.23 36.71
N ILE A 293 -13.37 -7.24 37.59
CA ILE A 293 -12.75 -5.94 37.26
C ILE A 293 -11.27 -6.11 36.88
N TYR A 294 -10.57 -7.01 37.57
CA TYR A 294 -9.16 -7.28 37.29
C TYR A 294 -9.00 -7.92 35.91
N PHE A 295 -9.77 -8.98 35.63
CA PHE A 295 -9.77 -9.62 34.32
C PHE A 295 -10.11 -8.65 33.20
N ALA A 296 -11.15 -7.80 33.39
CA ALA A 296 -11.53 -6.79 32.41
C ALA A 296 -10.38 -5.84 32.06
N ASN A 297 -9.59 -5.41 33.05
CA ASN A 297 -8.42 -4.57 32.84
C ASN A 297 -7.28 -5.29 32.12
N VAL A 298 -6.94 -6.52 32.55
CA VAL A 298 -5.88 -7.34 31.93
C VAL A 298 -6.22 -7.62 30.46
N PHE A 299 -7.45 -8.07 30.19
CA PHE A 299 -7.91 -8.37 28.84
C PHE A 299 -8.00 -7.11 27.97
N TYR A 300 -8.52 -6.01 28.50
CA TYR A 300 -8.56 -4.75 27.75
C TYR A 300 -7.16 -4.21 27.44
N TYR A 301 -6.19 -4.37 28.34
CA TYR A 301 -4.81 -3.97 28.06
C TYR A 301 -4.20 -4.79 26.91
N TYR A 302 -4.47 -6.10 26.88
CA TYR A 302 -4.05 -6.97 25.77
C TYR A 302 -4.63 -6.50 24.43
N LEU A 303 -5.92 -6.15 24.40
CA LEU A 303 -6.59 -5.61 23.22
C LEU A 303 -5.96 -4.28 22.74
N LEU A 304 -5.66 -3.37 23.67
CA LEU A 304 -5.01 -2.09 23.33
C LEU A 304 -3.61 -2.29 22.73
N ILE A 305 -2.82 -3.24 23.26
CA ILE A 305 -1.49 -3.53 22.71
C ILE A 305 -1.62 -4.13 21.30
N TYR A 306 -2.55 -5.06 21.08
CA TYR A 306 -2.81 -5.64 19.77
C TYR A 306 -3.24 -4.54 18.78
N ALA A 307 -4.17 -3.67 19.15
CA ALA A 307 -4.60 -2.57 18.30
C ALA A 307 -3.43 -1.63 17.92
N PHE A 308 -2.52 -1.33 18.85
CA PHE A 308 -1.32 -0.56 18.55
C PHE A 308 -0.35 -1.30 17.62
N PHE A 309 -0.13 -2.60 17.85
CA PHE A 309 0.66 -3.46 16.98
C PHE A 309 0.13 -3.46 15.54
N GLN A 310 -1.18 -3.58 15.37
CA GLN A 310 -1.82 -3.52 14.05
C GLN A 310 -1.64 -2.16 13.37
N LYS A 311 -1.76 -1.05 14.10
CA LYS A 311 -1.55 0.30 13.54
C LYS A 311 -0.13 0.56 13.06
N MET A 312 0.85 -0.17 13.58
CA MET A 312 2.23 -0.13 13.07
C MET A 312 2.36 -0.85 11.72
N LEU A 313 1.45 -1.78 11.42
CA LEU A 313 1.50 -2.67 10.27
C LEU A 313 0.57 -2.26 9.12
N VAL A 314 -0.49 -1.50 9.43
CA VAL A 314 -1.61 -1.21 8.53
C VAL A 314 -1.73 0.29 8.32
N GLN A 315 -1.94 0.72 7.07
CA GLN A 315 -2.08 2.13 6.74
C GLN A 315 -3.40 2.69 7.26
N GLN A 316 -3.31 3.64 8.17
CA GLN A 316 -4.46 4.28 8.80
C GLN A 316 -5.11 5.28 7.85
N LYS A 317 -6.41 5.55 8.03
CA LYS A 317 -7.14 6.54 7.23
C LYS A 317 -6.54 7.96 7.29
N SER A 318 -5.89 8.32 8.39
CA SER A 318 -5.21 9.61 8.58
C SER A 318 -3.81 9.68 7.98
N GLN A 319 -3.27 8.55 7.51
CA GLN A 319 -1.94 8.43 6.91
C GLN A 319 -2.08 8.51 5.39
N VAL A 320 -1.99 9.74 4.85
CA VAL A 320 -2.14 10.03 3.41
C VAL A 320 -0.77 10.33 2.78
N GLY A 321 -0.57 9.87 1.55
CA GLY A 321 0.66 10.08 0.77
C GLY A 321 1.64 8.89 0.82
N PHE A 322 2.51 8.81 -0.17
CA PHE A 322 3.46 7.71 -0.32
C PHE A 322 4.46 7.63 0.84
N ASP A 323 4.92 8.77 1.36
CA ASP A 323 5.80 8.81 2.54
C ASP A 323 5.19 8.10 3.75
N GLN A 324 3.88 8.18 3.95
CA GLN A 324 3.20 7.48 5.04
C GLN A 324 3.18 5.96 4.85
N PHE A 325 2.95 5.52 3.61
CA PHE A 325 3.11 4.11 3.22
C PHE A 325 4.55 3.62 3.46
N GLN A 326 5.56 4.44 3.13
CA GLN A 326 6.98 4.07 3.34
C GLN A 326 7.33 3.84 4.80
N LYS A 327 6.71 4.54 5.74
CA LYS A 327 6.95 4.33 7.17
C LYS A 327 6.65 2.89 7.60
N ILE A 328 5.59 2.32 7.07
CA ILE A 328 5.17 0.94 7.36
C ILE A 328 6.13 -0.05 6.71
N THR A 329 6.46 0.14 5.42
CA THR A 329 7.37 -0.77 4.71
C THR A 329 8.81 -0.76 5.26
N LEU A 330 9.22 0.33 5.91
CA LEU A 330 10.57 0.48 6.47
C LEU A 330 10.71 0.04 7.94
N ASN A 331 9.62 -0.26 8.65
CA ASN A 331 9.68 -0.56 10.10
C ASN A 331 10.11 -2.00 10.45
N GLN A 332 10.23 -2.88 9.46
CA GLN A 332 10.73 -4.26 9.59
C GLN A 332 9.89 -5.18 10.50
N ILE A 333 8.68 -4.79 10.90
CA ILE A 333 7.84 -5.59 11.82
C ILE A 333 7.32 -6.87 11.15
N ARG A 334 7.16 -6.88 9.82
CA ARG A 334 6.65 -8.05 9.08
C ARG A 334 7.71 -9.09 8.70
N GLU A 335 8.99 -8.75 8.78
CA GLU A 335 10.06 -9.53 8.14
C GLU A 335 10.11 -10.98 8.61
N LEU A 336 10.06 -11.21 9.94
CA LEU A 336 10.10 -12.56 10.51
C LEU A 336 9.05 -13.50 9.87
N THR A 337 7.83 -12.97 9.70
CA THR A 337 6.71 -13.72 9.13
C THR A 337 6.84 -13.83 7.61
N GLU A 338 7.26 -12.77 6.93
CA GLU A 338 7.25 -12.66 5.48
C GLU A 338 8.39 -13.40 4.76
N GLU A 339 9.42 -13.84 5.49
CA GLU A 339 10.46 -14.73 4.96
C GLU A 339 9.88 -16.03 4.33
N LYS A 340 8.70 -16.47 4.79
CA LYS A 340 8.01 -17.69 4.34
C LYS A 340 6.79 -17.37 3.49
N TYR A 341 6.75 -17.91 2.27
CA TYR A 341 5.68 -17.63 1.29
C TYR A 341 4.44 -18.53 1.37
N GLN A 342 4.51 -19.67 2.06
CA GLN A 342 3.43 -20.66 2.03
C GLN A 342 2.09 -20.12 2.57
N ASN A 343 2.11 -19.52 3.77
CA ASN A 343 0.89 -18.98 4.38
C ASN A 343 0.38 -17.74 3.63
N ARG A 344 1.32 -16.96 3.09
CA ARG A 344 1.00 -15.79 2.26
C ARG A 344 0.17 -16.17 1.05
N TYR A 345 0.56 -17.21 0.31
CA TYR A 345 -0.25 -17.69 -0.83
C TYR A 345 -1.60 -18.28 -0.44
N ARG A 346 -1.70 -18.95 0.73
CA ARG A 346 -2.98 -19.46 1.24
C ARG A 346 -3.93 -18.31 1.56
N GLN A 347 -3.43 -17.25 2.19
CA GLN A 347 -4.19 -16.05 2.55
C GLN A 347 -4.75 -15.32 1.32
N LEU A 348 -3.98 -15.26 0.23
CA LEU A 348 -4.38 -14.58 -1.01
C LEU A 348 -5.55 -15.23 -1.75
N HIS A 349 -5.98 -16.44 -1.37
CA HIS A 349 -7.24 -17.03 -1.84
C HIS A 349 -8.48 -16.33 -1.29
N GLY A 350 -8.31 -15.44 -0.31
CA GLY A 350 -9.40 -14.88 0.47
C GLY A 350 -9.97 -15.87 1.48
N MET A 351 -11.00 -15.43 2.21
CA MET A 351 -11.52 -16.15 3.36
C MET A 351 -12.19 -17.50 3.01
N TYR A 352 -12.98 -17.57 1.92
CA TYR A 352 -13.72 -18.80 1.56
C TYR A 352 -13.45 -19.27 0.13
N ASP A 353 -13.86 -18.48 -0.85
CA ASP A 353 -13.91 -18.92 -2.24
C ASP A 353 -12.65 -18.44 -2.98
N ASN A 354 -11.94 -19.40 -3.58
CA ASN A 354 -10.73 -19.10 -4.35
C ASN A 354 -11.10 -18.52 -5.73
N SER A 355 -11.21 -17.20 -5.80
CA SER A 355 -11.46 -16.48 -7.04
C SER A 355 -10.19 -16.23 -7.87
N LEU A 356 -8.99 -16.52 -7.36
CA LEU A 356 -7.73 -16.16 -8.00
C LEU A 356 -7.30 -17.21 -9.05
N CYS A 357 -7.03 -16.78 -10.28
CA CYS A 357 -6.55 -17.61 -11.39
C CYS A 357 -5.08 -17.37 -11.74
N VAL A 358 -4.65 -16.11 -11.75
CA VAL A 358 -3.24 -15.73 -11.98
C VAL A 358 -2.82 -14.78 -10.88
N LEU A 359 -1.65 -15.04 -10.30
CA LEU A 359 -0.99 -14.16 -9.36
C LEU A 359 0.23 -13.53 -10.02
N GLU A 360 0.16 -12.24 -10.36
CA GLU A 360 1.34 -11.45 -10.71
C GLU A 360 2.01 -10.88 -9.46
N GLY A 361 3.01 -11.60 -8.95
CA GLY A 361 3.77 -11.20 -7.77
C GLY A 361 4.97 -10.31 -8.12
N ARG A 362 5.02 -9.10 -7.55
CA ARG A 362 6.14 -8.17 -7.71
C ARG A 362 7.18 -8.31 -6.61
N PHE A 363 8.46 -8.30 -6.96
CA PHE A 363 9.55 -8.41 -5.99
C PHE A 363 10.75 -7.53 -6.35
N ALA A 364 11.50 -7.06 -5.34
CA ALA A 364 12.75 -6.33 -5.58
C ALA A 364 13.90 -7.28 -5.92
N PRO A 365 14.47 -7.24 -7.15
CA PRO A 365 15.60 -8.06 -7.52
C PRO A 365 16.85 -7.67 -6.71
N LYS A 366 17.76 -8.63 -6.52
CA LYS A 366 18.96 -8.47 -5.68
C LYS A 366 20.20 -8.23 -6.53
N ASP A 367 21.16 -7.51 -5.98
CA ASP A 367 22.43 -7.13 -6.60
C ASP A 367 23.54 -8.20 -6.48
N ASN A 368 23.17 -9.38 -5.96
CA ASN A 368 24.04 -10.51 -5.69
C ASN A 368 23.32 -11.82 -6.02
N LEU A 369 23.98 -12.72 -6.78
CA LEU A 369 23.44 -14.02 -7.19
C LEU A 369 22.97 -14.88 -6.02
N VAL A 370 23.75 -14.97 -4.93
CA VAL A 370 23.39 -15.78 -3.75
C VAL A 370 22.10 -15.26 -3.11
N LYS A 371 21.98 -13.93 -2.98
CA LYS A 371 20.76 -13.31 -2.44
C LYS A 371 19.57 -13.48 -3.41
N SER A 372 19.81 -13.35 -4.71
CA SER A 372 18.81 -13.56 -5.77
C SER A 372 18.24 -14.97 -5.71
N PHE A 373 19.10 -15.99 -5.71
CA PHE A 373 18.69 -17.38 -5.62
C PHE A 373 17.99 -17.70 -4.30
N LYS A 374 18.47 -17.17 -3.16
CA LYS A 374 17.80 -17.36 -1.86
C LYS A 374 16.36 -16.84 -1.90
N LEU A 375 16.14 -15.64 -2.42
CA LEU A 375 14.82 -15.03 -2.53
C LEU A 375 13.90 -15.83 -3.46
N LEU A 376 14.31 -16.05 -4.71
CA LEU A 376 13.48 -16.76 -5.70
C LEU A 376 13.19 -18.20 -5.29
N LYS A 377 14.14 -18.87 -4.62
CA LYS A 377 13.90 -20.19 -4.04
C LYS A 377 12.82 -20.13 -2.97
N SER A 378 12.82 -19.14 -2.08
CA SER A 378 11.77 -19.01 -1.04
C SER A 378 10.39 -18.78 -1.67
N ILE A 379 10.30 -17.87 -2.64
CA ILE A 379 9.08 -17.59 -3.42
C ILE A 379 8.56 -18.88 -4.08
N ARG A 380 9.42 -19.53 -4.88
CA ARG A 380 9.08 -20.77 -5.60
C ARG A 380 8.70 -21.89 -4.65
N ASP A 381 9.47 -22.12 -3.59
CA ASP A 381 9.22 -23.23 -2.66
C ASP A 381 7.87 -23.06 -1.94
N GLY A 382 7.52 -21.83 -1.55
CA GLY A 382 6.21 -21.53 -0.96
C GLY A 382 5.05 -21.87 -1.91
N TYR A 383 5.24 -21.65 -3.21
CA TYR A 383 4.26 -21.98 -4.24
C TYR A 383 4.25 -23.49 -4.53
N VAL A 384 5.40 -24.10 -4.84
CA VAL A 384 5.50 -25.47 -5.35
C VAL A 384 5.23 -26.52 -4.28
N LYS A 385 5.60 -26.30 -3.02
CA LYS A 385 5.42 -27.29 -1.96
C LYS A 385 3.95 -27.46 -1.58
N ASN A 386 3.12 -26.43 -1.77
CA ASN A 386 1.69 -26.49 -1.46
C ASN A 386 0.88 -26.90 -2.70
N ARG A 387 0.30 -28.11 -2.68
CA ARG A 387 -0.48 -28.65 -3.81
C ARG A 387 -1.79 -27.89 -4.04
N GLU A 388 -2.42 -27.37 -2.99
CA GLU A 388 -3.66 -26.59 -3.10
C GLU A 388 -3.40 -25.23 -3.73
N VAL A 389 -2.32 -24.56 -3.32
CA VAL A 389 -1.84 -23.30 -3.92
C VAL A 389 -1.50 -23.48 -5.40
N ARG A 390 -0.80 -24.55 -5.79
CA ARG A 390 -0.50 -24.80 -7.22
C ARG A 390 -1.73 -25.07 -8.10
N LYS A 391 -2.77 -25.67 -7.52
CA LYS A 391 -4.00 -25.99 -8.26
C LYS A 391 -4.94 -24.79 -8.39
N SER A 392 -4.79 -23.79 -7.52
CA SER A 392 -5.69 -22.65 -7.42
C SER A 392 -5.34 -21.58 -8.44
N PHE A 393 -4.08 -21.16 -8.51
CA PHE A 393 -3.66 -20.11 -9.43
C PHE A 393 -2.29 -20.39 -10.08
N LYS A 394 -2.03 -19.77 -11.22
CA LYS A 394 -0.72 -19.69 -11.86
C LYS A 394 0.08 -18.54 -11.25
N LEU A 395 1.27 -18.81 -10.72
CA LEU A 395 2.20 -17.77 -10.29
C LEU A 395 3.03 -17.27 -11.47
N ILE A 396 3.08 -15.95 -11.65
CA ILE A 396 4.03 -15.26 -12.52
C ILE A 396 4.68 -14.13 -11.71
N LEU A 397 5.92 -13.79 -12.05
CA LEU A 397 6.71 -12.80 -11.32
C LEU A 397 7.15 -11.66 -12.22
N VAL A 398 7.13 -10.46 -11.63
CA VAL A 398 7.64 -9.24 -12.23
C VAL A 398 8.64 -8.61 -11.24
N PRO A 399 9.94 -8.57 -11.55
CA PRO A 399 10.90 -7.86 -10.73
C PRO A 399 10.69 -6.34 -10.89
N HIS A 400 10.55 -5.62 -9.78
CA HIS A 400 10.50 -4.16 -9.78
C HIS A 400 11.87 -3.57 -9.44
N PHE A 401 12.41 -2.67 -10.26
CA PHE A 401 13.58 -1.88 -9.88
C PHE A 401 13.15 -0.76 -8.92
N VAL A 402 13.88 -0.60 -7.80
CA VAL A 402 13.49 0.34 -6.73
C VAL A 402 14.02 1.74 -7.01
N LYS A 403 13.13 2.74 -7.08
CA LYS A 403 13.45 4.17 -7.17
C LYS A 403 14.10 4.66 -5.87
N THR A 404 15.26 5.31 -5.97
CA THR A 404 16.00 5.84 -4.82
C THR A 404 16.50 7.24 -5.08
N LEU A 405 16.40 8.11 -4.08
CA LEU A 405 16.81 9.50 -4.16
C LEU A 405 18.33 9.63 -4.40
N ASP A 406 18.73 10.54 -5.28
CA ASP A 406 20.13 10.97 -5.38
C ASP A 406 20.50 11.90 -4.22
N THR A 407 21.23 11.37 -3.24
CA THR A 407 21.60 12.08 -2.01
C THR A 407 22.90 12.87 -2.13
N ARG A 408 23.52 12.92 -3.32
CA ARG A 408 24.79 13.63 -3.52
C ARG A 408 24.57 15.13 -3.45
N ASN A 409 25.50 15.84 -2.80
CA ASN A 409 25.50 17.30 -2.83
C ASN A 409 25.79 17.78 -4.26
N PRO A 410 24.91 18.58 -4.89
CA PRO A 410 25.08 19.07 -6.26
C PRO A 410 26.45 19.71 -6.54
N LYS A 411 27.03 20.42 -5.57
CA LYS A 411 28.34 21.08 -5.69
C LYS A 411 29.50 20.11 -5.87
N ASN A 412 29.32 18.85 -5.46
CA ASN A 412 30.32 17.80 -5.54
C ASN A 412 30.09 16.85 -6.72
N ILE A 413 29.04 17.08 -7.53
CA ILE A 413 28.74 16.23 -8.68
C ILE A 413 29.66 16.62 -9.84
N ILE A 414 30.68 15.81 -10.05
CA ILE A 414 31.57 15.83 -11.23
C ILE A 414 31.21 14.74 -12.26
N THR A 415 30.09 14.05 -12.05
CA THR A 415 29.60 12.94 -12.89
C THR A 415 28.28 13.36 -13.54
N PHE A 416 27.23 12.55 -13.43
CA PHE A 416 25.89 12.83 -13.95
C PHE A 416 24.82 12.41 -12.94
N ARG A 417 23.58 12.83 -13.16
CA ARG A 417 22.41 12.58 -12.29
C ARG A 417 22.15 11.10 -12.08
N ASP A 418 21.74 10.73 -10.86
CA ASP A 418 21.29 9.38 -10.50
C ASP A 418 22.34 8.28 -10.74
N LEU A 419 23.64 8.62 -10.73
CA LEU A 419 24.74 7.67 -10.98
C LEU A 419 24.61 6.41 -10.12
N ALA A 420 24.36 6.57 -8.81
CA ALA A 420 24.25 5.45 -7.88
C ALA A 420 23.07 4.53 -8.24
N LEU A 421 21.92 5.11 -8.59
CA LEU A 421 20.74 4.37 -9.02
C LEU A 421 21.00 3.66 -10.35
N ARG A 422 21.56 4.34 -11.36
CA ARG A 422 21.89 3.75 -12.67
C ARG A 422 22.85 2.58 -12.55
N ILE A 423 23.92 2.70 -11.76
CA ILE A 423 24.86 1.60 -11.48
C ILE A 423 24.16 0.44 -10.78
N LYS A 424 23.36 0.72 -9.75
CA LYS A 424 22.62 -0.30 -8.99
C LYS A 424 21.65 -1.05 -9.88
N THR A 425 20.87 -0.36 -10.71
CA THR A 425 19.91 -0.95 -11.65
C THR A 425 20.64 -1.81 -12.68
N LYS A 426 21.73 -1.32 -13.29
CA LYS A 426 22.54 -2.10 -14.25
C LYS A 426 23.10 -3.38 -13.63
N ARG A 427 23.67 -3.30 -12.42
CA ARG A 427 24.18 -4.48 -11.69
C ARG A 427 23.07 -5.48 -11.37
N THR A 428 21.93 -4.98 -10.91
CA THR A 428 20.78 -5.81 -10.53
C THR A 428 20.17 -6.50 -11.76
N LEU A 429 20.07 -5.81 -12.90
CA LEU A 429 19.67 -6.38 -14.17
C LEU A 429 20.58 -7.54 -14.57
N ILE A 430 21.90 -7.37 -14.50
CA ILE A 430 22.86 -8.43 -14.87
C ILE A 430 22.64 -9.68 -14.00
N VAL A 431 22.51 -9.51 -12.69
CA VAL A 431 22.25 -10.61 -11.75
C VAL A 431 20.91 -11.28 -12.04
N LEU A 432 19.87 -10.49 -12.32
CA LEU A 432 18.54 -10.99 -12.65
C LEU A 432 18.56 -11.83 -13.94
N LEU A 433 19.14 -11.30 -15.02
CA LEU A 433 19.25 -12.01 -16.31
C LEU A 433 20.04 -13.31 -16.16
N ASP A 434 21.10 -13.33 -15.35
CA ASP A 434 21.84 -14.55 -15.09
C ASP A 434 21.03 -15.56 -14.26
N THR A 435 20.27 -15.08 -13.28
CA THR A 435 19.35 -15.90 -12.49
C THR A 435 18.25 -16.54 -13.35
N MET A 436 17.73 -15.79 -14.34
CA MET A 436 16.69 -16.25 -15.28
C MET A 436 17.15 -17.36 -16.23
N LYS A 437 18.46 -17.55 -16.43
CA LYS A 437 18.99 -18.68 -17.22
C LYS A 437 18.76 -20.03 -16.55
N HIS A 438 18.53 -20.05 -15.24
CA HIS A 438 18.28 -21.27 -14.49
C HIS A 438 16.87 -21.79 -14.77
N SER A 439 16.73 -23.08 -15.08
CA SER A 439 15.46 -23.69 -15.52
C SER A 439 14.32 -23.54 -14.51
N ASP A 440 14.63 -23.52 -13.21
CA ASP A 440 13.63 -23.35 -12.15
C ASP A 440 12.92 -21.97 -12.18
N TYR A 441 13.50 -20.95 -12.81
CA TYR A 441 12.99 -19.56 -12.77
C TYR A 441 12.68 -18.97 -14.15
N LYS A 442 13.19 -19.57 -15.22
CA LYS A 442 13.00 -19.11 -16.60
C LYS A 442 11.52 -18.86 -16.92
N ASP A 443 10.65 -19.78 -16.52
CA ASP A 443 9.23 -19.71 -16.83
C ASP A 443 8.40 -18.98 -15.76
N LEU A 444 9.06 -18.44 -14.74
CA LEU A 444 8.41 -17.77 -13.61
C LEU A 444 8.45 -16.26 -13.75
N ILE A 445 9.52 -15.69 -14.32
CA ILE A 445 9.70 -14.24 -14.51
C ILE A 445 9.23 -13.87 -15.92
N VAL A 446 8.16 -13.06 -16.01
CA VAL A 446 7.44 -12.83 -17.27
C VAL A 446 7.42 -11.38 -17.73
N GLY A 447 7.82 -10.44 -16.89
CA GLY A 447 7.82 -9.01 -17.19
C GLY A 447 8.80 -8.25 -16.32
N PHE A 448 8.86 -6.93 -16.46
CA PHE A 448 9.75 -6.03 -15.71
C PHE A 448 9.02 -4.76 -15.30
N ASP A 449 9.39 -4.24 -14.13
CA ASP A 449 8.77 -3.06 -13.51
C ASP A 449 9.82 -2.13 -12.89
N ALA A 450 9.45 -0.90 -12.57
CA ALA A 450 10.15 -0.05 -11.61
C ALA A 450 9.15 0.75 -10.76
N ALA A 451 9.37 0.69 -9.44
CA ALA A 451 8.41 1.11 -8.42
C ALA A 451 9.11 1.80 -7.24
N ALA A 452 8.37 2.06 -6.17
CA ALA A 452 8.71 2.93 -5.04
C ALA A 452 8.50 4.42 -5.33
N ASN A 453 8.96 5.28 -4.41
CA ASN A 453 8.64 6.71 -4.40
C ASN A 453 8.97 7.39 -5.74
N GLU A 454 7.94 7.90 -6.42
CA GLU A 454 8.07 8.49 -7.75
C GLU A 454 8.80 9.85 -7.75
N LEU A 455 8.81 10.55 -6.61
CA LEU A 455 9.52 11.82 -6.44
C LEU A 455 11.04 11.63 -6.33
N HIS A 456 11.51 10.40 -6.13
CA HIS A 456 12.93 10.11 -5.97
C HIS A 456 13.69 9.96 -7.29
N ALA A 457 13.06 9.44 -8.34
CA ALA A 457 13.71 9.20 -9.62
C ALA A 457 12.71 9.20 -10.78
N SER A 458 13.04 9.94 -11.85
CA SER A 458 12.25 10.00 -13.08
C SER A 458 12.50 8.80 -14.00
N PRO A 459 11.62 8.54 -14.98
CA PRO A 459 11.77 7.44 -15.93
C PRO A 459 13.10 7.42 -16.70
N GLU A 460 13.72 8.58 -16.95
CA GLU A 460 15.02 8.68 -17.63
C GLU A 460 16.14 7.90 -16.92
N ALA A 461 16.05 7.68 -15.60
CA ALA A 461 17.02 6.91 -14.84
C ALA A 461 16.97 5.41 -15.17
N PHE A 462 15.82 4.94 -15.65
CA PHE A 462 15.54 3.55 -15.99
C PHE A 462 15.47 3.30 -17.49
N ALA A 463 15.31 4.35 -18.31
CA ALA A 463 15.22 4.27 -19.77
C ALA A 463 16.30 3.38 -20.42
N PRO A 464 17.61 3.49 -20.08
CA PRO A 464 18.62 2.59 -20.64
C PRO A 464 18.38 1.11 -20.30
N THR A 465 17.92 0.84 -19.08
CA THR A 465 17.66 -0.53 -18.60
C THR A 465 16.50 -1.17 -19.36
N PHE A 466 15.39 -0.46 -19.52
CA PHE A 466 14.21 -0.97 -20.24
C PHE A 466 14.46 -1.08 -21.74
N ARG A 467 15.12 -0.09 -22.36
CA ARG A 467 15.50 -0.18 -23.79
C ARG A 467 16.48 -1.33 -24.04
N LYS A 468 17.42 -1.58 -23.12
CA LYS A 468 18.30 -2.75 -23.19
C LYS A 468 17.54 -4.07 -23.05
N LEU A 469 16.58 -4.16 -22.12
CA LEU A 469 15.69 -5.32 -22.01
C LEU A 469 14.93 -5.56 -23.33
N ARG A 470 14.42 -4.49 -23.95
CA ARG A 470 13.75 -4.57 -25.25
C ARG A 470 14.66 -5.04 -26.37
N PHE A 471 15.88 -4.52 -26.43
CA PHE A 471 16.91 -4.98 -27.36
C PHE A 471 17.20 -6.48 -27.20
N LEU A 472 17.18 -6.99 -25.96
CA LEU A 472 17.34 -8.41 -25.64
C LEU A 472 16.10 -9.27 -25.93
N GLY A 473 15.02 -8.69 -26.46
CA GLY A 473 13.80 -9.40 -26.85
C GLY A 473 12.70 -9.44 -25.80
N TYR A 474 12.86 -8.79 -24.64
CA TYR A 474 11.79 -8.69 -23.65
C TYR A 474 10.80 -7.58 -24.01
N SER A 475 9.51 -7.86 -23.90
CA SER A 475 8.47 -6.91 -24.31
C SER A 475 7.49 -6.53 -23.22
N ASN A 476 7.40 -7.31 -22.13
CA ASN A 476 6.38 -7.16 -21.10
C ASN A 476 6.85 -6.19 -20.01
N PHE A 477 6.41 -4.94 -20.11
CA PHE A 477 6.78 -3.89 -19.19
C PHE A 477 5.56 -3.33 -18.48
N THR A 478 5.69 -3.15 -17.18
CA THR A 478 4.87 -2.24 -16.39
C THR A 478 5.79 -1.20 -15.75
N TYR A 479 5.25 -0.06 -15.33
CA TYR A 479 6.02 1.00 -14.68
C TYR A 479 5.09 1.83 -13.81
N HIS A 480 5.40 2.01 -12.52
CA HIS A 480 4.67 2.95 -11.66
C HIS A 480 4.96 4.39 -12.12
N ALA A 481 3.93 5.10 -12.59
CA ALA A 481 4.04 6.51 -12.89
C ALA A 481 2.69 7.22 -12.72
N GLY A 482 2.74 8.44 -12.21
CA GLY A 482 1.57 9.29 -12.00
C GLY A 482 0.75 8.90 -10.78
N GLU A 483 1.28 8.10 -9.85
CA GLU A 483 0.63 7.81 -8.57
C GLU A 483 0.78 8.97 -7.58
N ASP A 484 2.04 9.38 -7.36
CA ASP A 484 2.45 10.41 -6.40
C ASP A 484 3.17 11.54 -7.13
N PHE A 485 2.66 12.76 -6.98
CA PHE A 485 3.10 13.91 -7.74
C PHE A 485 2.82 15.20 -6.98
N ILE A 486 3.69 16.20 -7.17
CA ILE A 486 3.49 17.53 -6.55
C ILE A 486 2.42 18.33 -7.31
N HIS A 487 2.43 18.25 -8.64
CA HIS A 487 1.43 18.87 -9.53
C HIS A 487 0.89 17.82 -10.50
N ILE A 488 -0.39 17.88 -10.87
CA ILE A 488 -0.97 17.01 -11.92
C ILE A 488 -0.08 16.94 -13.17
N ILE A 489 0.48 18.05 -13.65
CA ILE A 489 1.39 18.08 -14.80
C ILE A 489 2.67 17.26 -14.54
N SER A 490 3.22 17.26 -13.33
CA SER A 490 4.34 16.38 -12.97
C SER A 490 3.97 14.92 -13.18
N GLY A 491 2.80 14.49 -12.70
CA GLY A 491 2.33 13.12 -12.86
C GLY A 491 2.04 12.76 -14.33
N LEU A 492 1.41 13.65 -15.10
CA LEU A 492 1.20 13.46 -16.54
C LEU A 492 2.53 13.31 -17.30
N ARG A 493 3.50 14.18 -17.00
CA ARG A 493 4.84 14.13 -17.59
C ARG A 493 5.55 12.83 -17.24
N MET A 494 5.47 12.35 -16.00
CA MET A 494 6.08 11.08 -15.60
C MET A 494 5.51 9.89 -16.39
N VAL A 495 4.20 9.88 -16.65
CA VAL A 495 3.59 8.84 -17.49
C VAL A 495 4.05 8.95 -18.95
N TYR A 496 4.10 10.18 -19.49
CA TYR A 496 4.65 10.39 -20.84
C TYR A 496 6.10 9.94 -20.97
N GLU A 497 6.97 10.35 -20.04
CA GLU A 497 8.38 9.95 -20.00
C GLU A 497 8.52 8.43 -19.83
N ALA A 498 7.68 7.79 -19.02
CA ALA A 498 7.68 6.33 -18.91
C ALA A 498 7.38 5.69 -20.27
N VAL A 499 6.31 6.13 -20.92
CA VAL A 499 5.88 5.57 -22.21
C VAL A 499 6.91 5.79 -23.31
N GLU A 500 7.44 7.01 -23.44
CA GLU A 500 8.35 7.39 -24.53
C GLU A 500 9.81 6.98 -24.26
N PHE A 501 10.33 7.17 -23.05
CA PHE A 501 11.75 6.95 -22.78
C PHE A 501 12.08 5.48 -22.56
N LEU A 502 11.17 4.69 -21.99
CA LEU A 502 11.36 3.24 -21.81
C LEU A 502 10.95 2.45 -23.06
N ASP A 503 10.46 3.14 -24.11
CA ASP A 503 9.89 2.54 -25.33
C ASP A 503 8.78 1.54 -24.96
N MET A 504 7.75 1.99 -24.23
CA MET A 504 6.60 1.15 -23.90
C MET A 504 5.66 1.02 -25.11
N ARG A 505 5.13 -0.18 -25.32
CA ARG A 505 4.37 -0.56 -26.52
C ARG A 505 3.09 -1.31 -26.14
N SER A 506 2.35 -1.73 -27.17
CA SER A 506 1.12 -2.51 -27.02
C SER A 506 1.29 -3.69 -26.06
N GLY A 507 0.32 -3.83 -25.15
CA GLY A 507 0.31 -4.86 -24.11
C GLY A 507 1.09 -4.49 -22.84
N ASN A 508 1.79 -3.35 -22.81
CA ASN A 508 2.42 -2.82 -21.60
C ASN A 508 1.39 -2.13 -20.70
N ARG A 509 1.80 -1.80 -19.48
CA ARG A 509 0.91 -1.23 -18.47
C ARG A 509 1.57 -0.08 -17.71
N ILE A 510 0.77 0.84 -17.17
CA ILE A 510 1.23 1.87 -16.24
C ILE A 510 0.55 1.63 -14.89
N GLY A 511 1.34 1.56 -13.82
CA GLY A 511 0.87 1.40 -12.46
C GLY A 511 0.19 2.66 -11.94
N HIS A 512 -1.01 2.52 -11.37
CA HIS A 512 -1.85 3.57 -10.75
C HIS A 512 -2.33 4.67 -11.71
N ALA A 513 -1.43 5.45 -12.30
CA ALA A 513 -1.74 6.56 -13.22
C ALA A 513 -2.79 7.56 -12.70
N THR A 514 -2.86 7.77 -11.38
CA THR A 514 -3.84 8.65 -10.74
C THR A 514 -3.89 10.05 -11.36
N ALA A 515 -2.74 10.60 -11.76
CA ALA A 515 -2.63 11.90 -12.41
C ALA A 515 -3.44 12.03 -13.71
N LEU A 516 -3.64 10.92 -14.45
CA LEU A 516 -4.42 10.91 -15.70
C LEU A 516 -5.92 10.98 -15.43
N GLY A 517 -6.38 10.54 -14.26
CA GLY A 517 -7.79 10.34 -13.98
C GLY A 517 -8.39 11.27 -12.95
N ILE A 518 -7.61 11.72 -11.95
CA ILE A 518 -8.12 12.52 -10.83
C ILE A 518 -8.84 13.78 -11.32
N ASP A 519 -10.00 14.07 -10.75
CA ASP A 519 -10.74 15.28 -11.06
C ASP A 519 -9.92 16.52 -10.65
N PRO A 520 -9.55 17.42 -11.59
CA PRO A 520 -8.72 18.57 -11.27
C PRO A 520 -9.35 19.46 -10.19
N LYS A 521 -10.68 19.60 -10.18
CA LYS A 521 -11.41 20.37 -9.17
C LYS A 521 -11.28 19.75 -7.78
N LEU A 522 -11.49 18.44 -7.66
CA LEU A 522 -11.25 17.71 -6.41
C LEU A 522 -9.82 17.95 -5.91
N TRP A 523 -8.82 17.77 -6.78
CA TRP A 523 -7.41 17.93 -6.42
C TRP A 523 -7.08 19.37 -5.95
N ILE A 524 -7.49 20.39 -6.71
CA ILE A 524 -7.31 21.81 -6.35
C ILE A 524 -7.97 22.11 -4.99
N ASN A 525 -9.20 21.65 -4.77
CA ASN A 525 -9.91 21.88 -3.51
C ASN A 525 -9.25 21.21 -2.30
N ARG A 526 -8.56 20.08 -2.49
CA ARG A 526 -7.78 19.42 -1.43
C ARG A 526 -6.52 20.22 -1.06
N LEU A 527 -6.07 21.10 -1.95
CA LEU A 527 -4.86 21.92 -1.83
C LEU A 527 -5.16 23.42 -1.68
N TYR A 528 -6.43 23.81 -1.51
CA TYR A 528 -6.92 25.19 -1.69
C TYR A 528 -6.18 26.29 -0.88
N GLU A 529 -5.50 25.94 0.22
CA GLU A 529 -4.70 26.89 1.03
C GLU A 529 -3.18 26.69 0.90
N SER A 530 -2.74 25.79 0.02
CA SER A 530 -1.35 25.36 -0.12
C SER A 530 -0.79 25.72 -1.48
N LYS A 531 0.24 26.59 -1.48
CA LYS A 531 1.13 26.71 -2.63
C LYS A 531 1.93 25.41 -2.78
N LEU A 532 2.05 24.94 -4.01
CA LEU A 532 2.87 23.79 -4.32
C LEU A 532 4.33 24.19 -4.29
N THR A 533 5.13 23.50 -3.49
CA THR A 533 6.58 23.70 -3.45
C THR A 533 7.27 22.59 -4.21
N LEU A 534 7.94 22.93 -5.31
CA LEU A 534 8.65 21.98 -6.17
C LEU A 534 9.97 22.54 -6.68
N LYS A 535 10.80 21.67 -7.23
CA LYS A 535 12.08 22.05 -7.85
C LYS A 535 11.81 22.93 -9.08
N LYS A 536 12.56 24.02 -9.22
CA LYS A 536 12.47 24.93 -10.37
C LYS A 536 12.58 24.20 -11.70
N GLY A 537 13.49 23.23 -11.76
CA GLY A 537 13.69 22.43 -12.96
C GLY A 537 12.57 21.44 -13.24
N GLU A 538 11.90 20.91 -12.20
CA GLU A 538 10.71 20.08 -12.39
C GLU A 538 9.59 20.90 -13.01
N TRP A 539 9.43 22.16 -12.56
CA TRP A 539 8.49 23.08 -13.18
C TRP A 539 8.85 23.42 -14.63
N LEU A 540 10.14 23.67 -14.93
CA LEU A 540 10.59 23.85 -16.31
C LEU A 540 10.23 22.64 -17.19
N ASP A 541 10.51 21.42 -16.71
CA ASP A 541 10.21 20.20 -17.45
C ASP A 541 8.70 20.03 -17.66
N ASN A 542 7.87 20.36 -16.66
CA ASN A 542 6.42 20.40 -16.78
C ASN A 542 5.92 21.38 -17.85
N LEU A 543 6.54 22.56 -17.94
CA LEU A 543 6.20 23.56 -18.97
C LEU A 543 6.60 23.08 -20.37
N ILE A 544 7.81 22.51 -20.53
CA ILE A 544 8.29 21.95 -21.81
C ILE A 544 7.35 20.84 -22.28
N PHE A 545 7.03 19.89 -21.39
CA PHE A 545 6.08 18.81 -21.65
C PHE A 545 4.70 19.34 -22.07
N SER A 546 4.18 20.33 -21.33
CA SER A 546 2.86 20.91 -21.64
C SER A 546 2.86 21.59 -23.01
N TYR A 547 3.93 22.32 -23.36
CA TYR A 547 4.06 22.93 -24.69
C TYR A 547 4.09 21.88 -25.80
N GLU A 548 4.85 20.79 -25.62
CA GLU A 548 4.95 19.68 -26.58
C GLU A 548 3.58 19.06 -26.87
N LEU A 549 2.75 18.86 -25.84
CA LEU A 549 1.39 18.35 -26.03
C LEU A 549 0.45 19.38 -26.67
N MET A 550 0.53 20.64 -26.23
CA MET A 550 -0.39 21.69 -26.66
C MET A 550 -0.15 22.21 -28.08
N GLN A 551 1.09 22.18 -28.58
CA GLN A 551 1.43 22.82 -29.86
C GLN A 551 0.70 22.22 -31.07
N ASN A 552 0.22 20.98 -30.97
CA ASN A 552 -0.45 20.26 -32.04
C ASN A 552 -1.98 20.38 -31.99
N ASP A 553 -2.54 21.06 -30.98
CA ASP A 553 -3.99 21.24 -30.82
C ASP A 553 -4.35 22.73 -30.81
N GLY A 554 -5.18 23.13 -31.77
CA GLY A 554 -5.64 24.51 -31.95
C GLY A 554 -6.37 25.09 -30.74
N LYS A 555 -6.90 24.25 -29.84
CA LYS A 555 -7.53 24.67 -28.58
C LYS A 555 -6.56 25.47 -27.71
N PHE A 556 -5.26 25.21 -27.77
CA PHE A 556 -4.28 25.81 -26.86
C PHE A 556 -3.46 26.96 -27.44
N TYR A 557 -3.70 27.39 -28.68
CA TYR A 557 -2.87 28.43 -29.33
C TYR A 557 -2.81 29.73 -28.52
N GLY A 558 -3.87 30.07 -27.77
CA GLY A 558 -3.89 31.22 -26.86
C GLY A 558 -2.96 31.09 -25.65
N HIS A 559 -2.53 29.88 -25.28
CA HIS A 559 -1.67 29.61 -24.13
C HIS A 559 -0.19 29.46 -24.49
N LEU A 560 0.13 29.09 -25.73
CA LEU A 560 1.50 28.77 -26.18
C LEU A 560 2.47 29.95 -25.99
N GLY A 561 2.05 31.18 -26.26
CA GLY A 561 2.91 32.36 -26.13
C GLY A 561 3.38 32.60 -24.69
N LYS A 562 2.49 32.40 -23.71
CA LYS A 562 2.84 32.49 -22.29
C LYS A 562 3.76 31.35 -21.87
N LEU A 563 3.41 30.10 -22.22
CA LEU A 563 4.22 28.92 -21.93
C LEU A 563 5.64 29.08 -22.46
N GLN A 564 5.78 29.50 -23.72
CA GLN A 564 7.08 29.72 -24.34
C GLN A 564 7.89 30.78 -23.58
N GLY A 565 7.27 31.90 -23.17
CA GLY A 565 7.93 32.92 -22.36
C GLY A 565 8.43 32.37 -21.01
N ASP A 566 7.60 31.60 -20.31
CA ASP A 566 7.96 30.99 -19.04
C ASP A 566 9.06 29.93 -19.21
N ILE A 567 8.99 29.10 -20.26
CA ILE A 567 10.04 28.11 -20.60
C ILE A 567 11.38 28.82 -20.79
N PHE A 568 11.46 29.84 -21.64
CA PHE A 568 12.72 30.55 -21.88
C PHE A 568 13.29 31.19 -20.61
N LYS A 569 12.42 31.78 -19.78
CA LYS A 569 12.83 32.34 -18.49
C LYS A 569 13.47 31.27 -17.60
N TYR A 570 12.75 30.19 -17.31
CA TYR A 570 13.26 29.16 -16.39
C TYR A 570 14.46 28.41 -16.99
N PHE A 571 14.47 28.19 -18.31
CA PHE A 571 15.58 27.58 -19.02
C PHE A 571 16.85 28.41 -18.87
N GLN A 572 16.78 29.74 -19.08
CA GLN A 572 17.93 30.63 -18.90
C GLN A 572 18.42 30.64 -17.45
N GLU A 573 17.51 30.67 -16.48
CA GLU A 573 17.85 30.63 -15.06
C GLU A 573 18.53 29.33 -14.62
N ILE A 574 18.25 28.20 -15.30
CA ILE A 574 18.77 26.87 -14.94
C ILE A 574 20.02 26.52 -15.73
N TYR A 575 19.96 26.59 -17.06
CA TYR A 575 21.06 26.18 -17.94
C TYR A 575 22.12 27.27 -18.08
N ASN A 576 21.74 28.55 -17.95
CA ASN A 576 22.61 29.71 -18.20
C ASN A 576 23.35 29.62 -19.56
N TYR A 577 22.64 29.09 -20.56
CA TYR A 577 23.20 28.85 -21.88
C TYR A 577 23.31 30.17 -22.64
N GLN A 578 24.46 30.40 -23.30
CA GLN A 578 24.77 31.70 -23.90
C GLN A 578 24.34 31.82 -25.37
N LYS A 579 24.15 30.69 -26.06
CA LYS A 579 23.77 30.69 -27.47
C LYS A 579 22.24 30.77 -27.58
N PRO A 580 21.70 31.46 -28.59
CA PRO A 580 20.26 31.50 -28.82
C PRO A 580 19.74 30.09 -29.16
N LEU A 581 18.61 29.72 -28.56
CA LEU A 581 17.91 28.46 -28.82
C LEU A 581 16.48 28.75 -29.23
N ASN A 582 15.93 27.89 -30.09
CA ASN A 582 14.49 27.84 -30.33
C ASN A 582 13.81 26.81 -29.41
N ILE A 583 12.48 26.87 -29.34
CA ILE A 583 11.69 25.99 -28.48
C ILE A 583 11.86 24.50 -28.84
N HIS A 584 12.01 24.19 -30.13
CA HIS A 584 12.23 22.82 -30.61
C HIS A 584 13.55 22.23 -30.08
N GLN A 585 14.65 23.00 -30.08
CA GLN A 585 15.93 22.55 -29.51
C GLN A 585 15.81 22.26 -28.00
N ILE A 586 15.04 23.07 -27.26
CA ILE A 586 14.78 22.84 -25.83
C ILE A 586 14.01 21.52 -25.63
N ILE A 587 12.94 21.30 -26.41
CA ILE A 587 12.14 20.07 -26.37
C ILE A 587 13.00 18.85 -26.70
N GLU A 588 13.77 18.90 -27.78
CA GLU A 588 14.63 17.77 -28.19
C GLU A 588 15.74 17.50 -27.16
N SER A 589 16.25 18.53 -26.48
CA SER A 589 17.19 18.33 -25.36
C SER A 589 16.57 17.64 -24.14
N TRP A 590 15.28 17.87 -23.88
CA TRP A 590 14.55 17.13 -22.85
C TRP A 590 14.31 15.68 -23.28
N LYS A 591 13.89 15.43 -24.53
CA LYS A 591 13.72 14.07 -25.07
C LYS A 591 15.02 13.27 -25.13
N ALA A 592 16.16 13.93 -25.34
CA ALA A 592 17.48 13.29 -25.34
C ALA A 592 17.86 12.68 -23.97
N ARG A 593 17.20 13.06 -22.87
CA ARG A 593 17.48 12.51 -21.53
C ARG A 593 17.26 10.99 -21.41
N LYS A 594 16.57 10.36 -22.38
CA LYS A 594 16.40 8.91 -22.48
C LYS A 594 17.70 8.12 -22.71
N TYR A 595 18.77 8.76 -23.21
CA TYR A 595 20.05 8.11 -23.50
C TYR A 595 20.86 7.88 -22.21
N ASP A 596 21.61 6.78 -22.14
CA ASP A 596 22.48 6.48 -20.98
C ASP A 596 23.64 7.48 -20.88
N PRO A 597 23.74 8.30 -19.82
CA PRO A 597 24.86 9.23 -19.65
C PRO A 597 26.21 8.53 -19.49
N ILE A 598 26.26 7.24 -19.10
CA ILE A 598 27.51 6.47 -19.06
C ILE A 598 28.14 6.40 -20.45
N ILE A 599 27.29 6.25 -21.47
CA ILE A 599 27.71 6.08 -22.87
C ILE A 599 27.73 7.44 -23.58
N ALA A 600 26.63 8.21 -23.50
CA ALA A 600 26.47 9.49 -24.19
C ALA A 600 27.54 10.52 -23.80
N LEU A 601 27.93 10.55 -22.52
CA LEU A 601 29.01 11.42 -22.01
C LEU A 601 30.39 10.75 -22.02
N LYS A 602 30.54 9.59 -22.66
CA LYS A 602 31.82 8.87 -22.86
C LYS A 602 32.57 8.53 -21.57
N TRP A 603 31.85 8.23 -20.49
CA TRP A 603 32.44 7.70 -19.25
C TRP A 603 32.91 6.26 -19.42
N ARG A 604 32.33 5.54 -20.37
CA ARG A 604 32.73 4.21 -20.80
C ARG A 604 32.48 4.07 -22.30
N GLU A 605 33.48 3.65 -23.04
CA GLU A 605 33.31 3.26 -24.44
C GLU A 605 32.59 1.89 -24.54
N PRO A 606 31.59 1.74 -25.43
CA PRO A 606 30.98 0.45 -25.73
C PRO A 606 32.02 -0.59 -26.15
N SER A 607 31.91 -1.81 -25.64
CA SER A 607 32.70 -2.93 -26.16
C SER A 607 32.24 -3.34 -27.56
N ILE A 608 33.12 -3.97 -28.36
CA ILE A 608 32.75 -4.56 -29.66
C ILE A 608 31.63 -5.62 -29.58
N PHE A 609 31.35 -6.14 -28.38
CA PHE A 609 30.29 -7.12 -28.12
C PHE A 609 29.01 -6.49 -27.52
N GLU A 610 28.99 -5.17 -27.30
CA GLU A 610 27.88 -4.43 -26.68
C GLU A 610 27.09 -3.64 -27.74
N GLU A 611 26.47 -4.34 -28.68
CA GLU A 611 25.74 -3.75 -29.82
C GLU A 611 24.69 -2.69 -29.42
N PHE A 612 23.93 -2.94 -28.35
CA PHE A 612 22.97 -1.94 -27.83
C PHE A 612 23.65 -0.64 -27.42
N ASP A 613 24.77 -0.72 -26.69
CA ASP A 613 25.46 0.47 -26.18
C ASP A 613 26.13 1.23 -27.36
N SER A 614 26.59 0.51 -28.40
CA SER A 614 27.10 1.11 -29.64
C SER A 614 26.01 1.86 -30.42
N GLN A 615 24.84 1.25 -30.62
CA GLN A 615 23.70 1.89 -31.28
C GLN A 615 23.24 3.13 -30.50
N GLU A 616 23.20 3.04 -29.17
CA GLU A 616 22.80 4.15 -28.32
C GLU A 616 23.75 5.35 -28.46
N LEU A 617 25.06 5.10 -28.56
CA LEU A 617 26.05 6.15 -28.79
C LEU A 617 25.93 6.77 -30.19
N GLU A 618 25.69 5.95 -31.21
CA GLU A 618 25.49 6.42 -32.59
C GLU A 618 24.25 7.33 -32.69
N ASP A 619 23.11 6.87 -32.16
CA ASP A 619 21.87 7.64 -32.11
C ASP A 619 22.05 8.99 -31.41
N PHE A 620 22.80 9.02 -30.29
CA PHE A 620 23.10 10.25 -29.56
C PHE A 620 24.02 11.19 -30.36
N ASN A 621 25.07 10.65 -30.99
CA ASN A 621 26.01 11.44 -31.80
C ASN A 621 25.36 12.05 -33.05
N HIS A 622 24.25 11.48 -33.53
CA HIS A 622 23.45 12.01 -34.64
C HIS A 622 22.57 13.22 -34.25
N LEU A 623 22.40 13.49 -32.95
CA LEU A 623 21.69 14.69 -32.49
C LEU A 623 22.47 15.97 -32.84
N ASP A 624 21.76 17.08 -32.98
CA ASP A 624 22.38 18.39 -33.15
C ASP A 624 23.38 18.70 -32.03
N ILE A 625 24.50 19.33 -32.36
CA ILE A 625 25.56 19.63 -31.39
C ILE A 625 25.06 20.45 -30.20
N SER A 626 24.10 21.36 -30.42
CA SER A 626 23.48 22.13 -29.34
C SER A 626 22.69 21.25 -28.36
N ILE A 627 22.04 20.19 -28.86
CA ILE A 627 21.31 19.22 -28.02
C ILE A 627 22.30 18.43 -27.16
N GLN A 628 23.42 18.00 -27.74
CA GLN A 628 24.48 17.30 -27.00
C GLN A 628 25.09 18.19 -25.90
N GLU A 629 25.39 19.46 -26.21
CA GLU A 629 25.87 20.45 -25.22
C GLU A 629 24.86 20.65 -24.08
N LEU A 630 23.56 20.76 -24.39
CA LEU A 630 22.51 20.91 -23.38
C LEU A 630 22.35 19.67 -22.51
N TYR A 631 22.47 18.48 -23.09
CA TYR A 631 22.45 17.21 -22.36
C TYR A 631 23.62 17.12 -21.36
N GLU A 632 24.83 17.52 -21.77
CA GLU A 632 25.98 17.60 -20.86
C GLU A 632 25.74 18.61 -19.73
N LEU A 633 25.24 19.81 -20.05
CA LEU A 633 24.90 20.82 -19.06
C LEU A 633 23.82 20.35 -18.08
N TYR A 634 22.81 19.60 -18.54
CA TYR A 634 21.75 19.06 -17.67
C TYR A 634 22.32 18.20 -16.53
N HIS A 635 23.39 17.46 -16.80
CA HIS A 635 24.07 16.59 -15.85
C HIS A 635 25.14 17.28 -15.00
N ALA A 636 25.54 18.51 -15.34
CA ALA A 636 26.55 19.27 -14.60
C ALA A 636 26.05 19.73 -13.22
N GLY A 637 26.93 19.68 -12.21
CA GLY A 637 26.60 20.02 -10.81
C GLY A 637 26.00 21.42 -10.62
N GLU A 638 26.49 22.43 -11.34
CA GLU A 638 25.93 23.80 -11.28
C GLU A 638 24.49 23.88 -11.80
N CYS A 639 24.20 23.16 -12.88
CA CYS A 639 22.85 23.08 -13.43
C CYS A 639 21.93 22.35 -12.44
N ILE A 640 22.39 21.24 -11.85
CA ILE A 640 21.66 20.51 -10.80
C ILE A 640 21.34 21.43 -9.61
N GLU A 641 22.30 22.25 -9.16
CA GLU A 641 22.07 23.20 -8.07
C GLU A 641 20.98 24.22 -8.42
N ARG A 642 21.02 24.81 -9.62
CA ARG A 642 20.00 25.77 -10.09
C ARG A 642 18.64 25.10 -10.31
N TYR A 643 18.63 23.89 -10.85
CA TYR A 643 17.45 23.04 -11.07
C TYR A 643 16.74 22.72 -9.75
N ASN A 644 17.51 22.36 -8.71
CA ASN A 644 16.98 21.91 -7.41
C ASN A 644 16.52 23.06 -6.49
N LYS A 645 16.65 24.32 -6.90
CA LYS A 645 16.10 25.45 -6.12
C LYS A 645 14.59 25.30 -6.03
N MET A 646 14.05 25.37 -4.81
CA MET A 646 12.60 25.30 -4.59
C MET A 646 11.92 26.59 -5.01
N ILE A 647 10.78 26.46 -5.67
CA ILE A 647 9.87 27.55 -6.02
C ILE A 647 8.45 27.20 -5.57
N GLN A 648 7.59 28.22 -5.46
CA GLN A 648 6.18 28.06 -5.14
C GLN A 648 5.33 28.36 -6.37
N ILE A 649 4.37 27.49 -6.65
CA ILE A 649 3.44 27.59 -7.78
C ILE A 649 2.02 27.35 -7.25
N GLU A 650 1.05 28.10 -7.78
CA GLU A 650 -0.37 27.85 -7.45
C GLU A 650 -0.86 26.58 -8.18
N PRO A 651 -1.69 25.72 -7.55
CA PRO A 651 -2.22 24.52 -8.20
C PRO A 651 -2.91 24.75 -9.56
N ASP A 652 -3.52 25.93 -9.72
CA ASP A 652 -4.24 26.37 -10.92
C ASP A 652 -3.53 27.54 -11.63
N GLN A 653 -2.22 27.69 -11.43
CA GLN A 653 -1.45 28.77 -12.02
C GLN A 653 -1.60 28.78 -13.55
N ALA A 654 -2.11 29.88 -14.10
CA ALA A 654 -2.32 30.02 -15.54
C ALA A 654 -1.05 29.65 -16.35
N PRO A 655 -1.16 28.85 -17.43
CA PRO A 655 -2.41 28.49 -18.11
C PRO A 655 -3.13 27.24 -17.55
N PHE A 656 -2.66 26.63 -16.46
CA PHE A 656 -3.16 25.35 -15.96
C PHE A 656 -4.45 25.46 -15.14
N THR A 657 -5.49 26.04 -15.74
CA THR A 657 -6.84 26.04 -15.15
C THR A 657 -7.39 24.62 -15.05
N GLU A 658 -8.47 24.43 -14.28
CA GLU A 658 -9.19 23.16 -14.19
C GLU A 658 -9.49 22.54 -15.57
N GLU A 659 -9.94 23.35 -16.52
CA GLU A 659 -10.24 22.91 -17.90
C GLU A 659 -8.98 22.47 -18.65
N VAL A 660 -7.91 23.26 -18.60
CA VAL A 660 -6.67 22.92 -19.30
C VAL A 660 -6.03 21.65 -18.72
N LEU A 661 -6.10 21.46 -17.40
CA LEU A 661 -5.65 20.22 -16.75
C LEU A 661 -6.47 19.02 -17.23
N ARG A 662 -7.79 19.18 -17.35
CA ARG A 662 -8.69 18.13 -17.86
C ARG A 662 -8.37 17.76 -19.31
N ASP A 663 -8.11 18.74 -20.16
CA ASP A 663 -7.78 18.48 -21.56
C ASP A 663 -6.43 17.77 -21.71
N LEU A 664 -5.41 18.19 -20.95
CA LEU A 664 -4.11 17.51 -20.95
C LEU A 664 -4.20 16.06 -20.45
N GLN A 665 -5.03 15.81 -19.44
CA GLN A 665 -5.34 14.45 -19.01
C GLN A 665 -5.98 13.63 -20.15
N ASN A 666 -6.94 14.21 -20.88
CA ASN A 666 -7.58 13.55 -22.02
C ASN A 666 -6.58 13.23 -23.14
N ILE A 667 -5.69 14.17 -23.48
CA ILE A 667 -4.60 13.95 -24.44
C ILE A 667 -3.71 12.79 -23.99
N MET A 668 -3.35 12.74 -22.70
CA MET A 668 -2.52 11.66 -22.17
C MET A 668 -3.23 10.30 -22.13
N ILE A 669 -4.52 10.27 -21.84
CA ILE A 669 -5.33 9.04 -21.95
C ILE A 669 -5.38 8.56 -23.41
N GLN A 670 -5.56 9.48 -24.37
CA GLN A 670 -5.53 9.11 -25.79
C GLN A 670 -4.16 8.59 -26.21
N HIS A 671 -3.08 9.21 -25.72
CA HIS A 671 -1.71 8.78 -26.00
C HIS A 671 -1.43 7.34 -25.53
N VAL A 672 -1.88 6.94 -24.34
CA VAL A 672 -1.75 5.54 -23.87
C VAL A 672 -2.65 4.58 -24.64
N ASN A 673 -3.85 5.02 -25.04
CA ASN A 673 -4.78 4.24 -25.85
C ASN A 673 -4.23 3.96 -27.25
N ASP A 674 -3.65 4.96 -27.91
CA ASP A 674 -3.05 4.82 -29.26
C ASP A 674 -1.91 3.81 -29.28
N LYS A 675 -1.21 3.65 -28.14
CA LYS A 675 -0.17 2.64 -27.95
C LYS A 675 -0.70 1.31 -27.41
N ASN A 676 -2.00 1.19 -27.16
CA ASN A 676 -2.64 0.02 -26.56
C ASN A 676 -1.96 -0.42 -25.25
N ILE A 677 -1.75 0.55 -24.35
CA ILE A 677 -1.21 0.38 -23.00
C ILE A 677 -2.36 0.47 -22.00
N ALA A 678 -2.44 -0.48 -21.06
CA ALA A 678 -3.46 -0.46 -20.01
C ALA A 678 -3.02 0.30 -18.76
N LEU A 679 -3.98 0.85 -18.03
CA LEU A 679 -3.76 1.47 -16.72
C LEU A 679 -4.18 0.51 -15.62
N GLU A 680 -3.30 0.29 -14.65
CA GLU A 680 -3.56 -0.56 -13.49
C GLU A 680 -4.20 0.30 -12.39
N THR A 681 -5.39 -0.09 -11.93
CA THR A 681 -6.08 0.56 -10.82
C THR A 681 -6.06 -0.32 -9.58
N LEU A 682 -5.80 0.30 -8.43
CA LEU A 682 -5.67 -0.36 -7.14
C LEU A 682 -6.53 0.39 -6.12
N PRO A 683 -7.87 0.18 -6.14
CA PRO A 683 -8.83 1.07 -5.49
C PRO A 683 -8.50 1.39 -4.04
N THR A 684 -8.23 0.38 -3.20
CA THR A 684 -7.92 0.63 -1.77
C THR A 684 -6.62 1.39 -1.59
N SER A 685 -5.56 1.04 -2.33
CA SER A 685 -4.25 1.71 -2.29
C SER A 685 -4.39 3.17 -2.73
N ASN A 686 -5.03 3.42 -3.87
CA ASN A 686 -5.26 4.76 -4.40
C ASN A 686 -6.07 5.63 -3.43
N VAL A 687 -7.10 5.09 -2.78
CA VAL A 687 -7.90 5.82 -1.76
C VAL A 687 -7.07 6.17 -0.52
N ARG A 688 -6.00 5.43 -0.21
CA ARG A 688 -5.17 5.65 0.98
C ARG A 688 -3.93 6.51 0.70
N ILE A 689 -3.31 6.36 -0.47
CA ILE A 689 -2.11 7.09 -0.85
C ILE A 689 -2.46 8.44 -1.48
N SER A 690 -3.48 8.50 -2.34
CA SER A 690 -3.81 9.71 -3.09
C SER A 690 -4.78 10.64 -2.34
N TYR A 691 -5.32 11.64 -3.05
CA TYR A 691 -6.12 12.73 -2.49
C TYR A 691 -7.60 12.39 -2.20
N TYR A 692 -7.98 11.12 -2.38
CA TYR A 692 -9.35 10.64 -2.15
C TYR A 692 -9.63 10.43 -0.68
N LYS A 693 -10.86 10.68 -0.25
CA LYS A 693 -11.36 10.34 1.10
C LYS A 693 -12.27 9.12 1.10
N ARG A 694 -12.87 8.80 -0.04
CA ARG A 694 -13.87 7.75 -0.23
C ARG A 694 -13.69 7.06 -1.57
N TYR A 695 -14.21 5.85 -1.72
CA TYR A 695 -14.15 5.10 -2.98
C TYR A 695 -14.92 5.77 -4.11
N ASP A 696 -15.97 6.53 -3.80
CA ASP A 696 -16.75 7.21 -4.84
C ASP A 696 -16.12 8.52 -5.35
N GLU A 697 -15.06 9.00 -4.72
CA GLU A 697 -14.24 10.10 -5.26
C GLU A 697 -13.20 9.60 -6.28
N HIS A 698 -13.04 8.28 -6.41
CA HIS A 698 -11.96 7.64 -7.15
C HIS A 698 -12.02 7.90 -8.67
N HIS A 699 -10.86 8.07 -9.31
CA HIS A 699 -10.77 8.39 -10.74
C HIS A 699 -11.32 7.30 -11.67
N LEU A 700 -11.39 6.05 -11.19
CA LEU A 700 -11.93 4.92 -11.95
C LEU A 700 -13.32 5.23 -12.54
N TRP A 701 -14.15 5.99 -11.83
CA TRP A 701 -15.50 6.33 -12.32
C TRP A 701 -15.47 7.23 -13.55
N ARG A 702 -14.47 8.10 -13.67
CA ARG A 702 -14.26 8.88 -14.89
C ARG A 702 -13.77 7.99 -16.03
N TRP A 703 -12.82 7.10 -15.75
CA TRP A 703 -12.29 6.18 -16.76
C TRP A 703 -13.34 5.22 -17.32
N LEU A 704 -14.32 4.81 -16.50
CA LEU A 704 -15.47 4.02 -16.93
C LEU A 704 -16.55 4.87 -17.62
N GLY A 705 -16.49 6.19 -17.46
CA GLY A 705 -17.42 7.16 -18.01
C GLY A 705 -18.76 7.22 -17.28
N ILE A 706 -18.70 7.22 -15.95
CA ILE A 706 -19.86 7.17 -15.04
C ILE A 706 -19.97 8.50 -14.29
N GLN A 707 -19.01 8.80 -13.43
CA GLN A 707 -19.00 10.01 -12.60
C GLN A 707 -17.80 10.90 -12.95
N ASN A 708 -17.98 12.21 -12.86
CA ASN A 708 -16.98 13.21 -13.24
C ASN A 708 -16.50 13.02 -14.69
N TYR A 709 -17.34 12.44 -15.55
CA TYR A 709 -17.10 12.20 -16.97
C TYR A 709 -17.79 13.29 -17.80
N ASN A 710 -17.06 13.83 -18.78
CA ASN A 710 -17.62 14.73 -19.77
C ASN A 710 -17.82 13.95 -21.07
N GLU A 711 -18.92 14.17 -21.76
CA GLU A 711 -19.16 13.51 -23.06
C GLU A 711 -18.01 13.82 -24.02
N GLY A 712 -17.41 12.77 -24.58
CA GLY A 712 -16.24 12.88 -25.47
C GLY A 712 -14.89 12.67 -24.77
N ASP A 713 -14.83 12.60 -23.44
CA ASP A 713 -13.61 12.18 -22.75
C ASP A 713 -13.21 10.76 -23.22
N PRO A 714 -11.92 10.53 -23.53
CA PRO A 714 -11.42 9.20 -23.86
C PRO A 714 -11.41 8.30 -22.62
N LYS A 715 -11.70 7.02 -22.83
CA LYS A 715 -11.71 6.00 -21.78
C LYS A 715 -10.47 5.11 -21.93
N PRO A 716 -9.62 4.96 -20.89
CA PRO A 716 -8.47 4.06 -20.98
C PRO A 716 -8.91 2.60 -20.86
N THR A 717 -8.06 1.68 -21.33
CA THR A 717 -8.18 0.28 -20.91
C THR A 717 -7.68 0.13 -19.49
N VAL A 718 -8.56 -0.32 -18.59
CA VAL A 718 -8.25 -0.45 -17.15
C VAL A 718 -8.16 -1.92 -16.75
N VAL A 719 -7.18 -2.24 -15.91
CA VAL A 719 -7.00 -3.55 -15.25
C VAL A 719 -6.91 -3.36 -13.74
N VAL A 720 -7.32 -4.37 -12.96
CA VAL A 720 -7.45 -4.25 -11.49
C VAL A 720 -6.37 -5.06 -10.77
N GLY A 721 -5.78 -4.49 -9.71
CA GLY A 721 -4.89 -5.18 -8.78
C GLY A 721 -5.13 -4.77 -7.31
N SER A 722 -4.39 -5.38 -6.38
CA SER A 722 -4.61 -5.21 -4.92
C SER A 722 -3.43 -4.68 -4.09
N ASP A 723 -2.26 -4.50 -4.71
CA ASP A 723 -1.08 -3.86 -4.13
C ASP A 723 -0.46 -4.62 -2.94
N ASP A 724 -0.19 -3.95 -1.83
CA ASP A 724 0.24 -4.52 -0.55
C ASP A 724 -0.97 -4.93 0.32
N THR A 725 -1.54 -6.10 0.04
CA THR A 725 -2.80 -6.60 0.65
C THR A 725 -2.82 -6.57 2.18
N GLY A 726 -1.68 -6.82 2.83
CA GLY A 726 -1.56 -6.81 4.29
C GLY A 726 -1.46 -5.41 4.89
N ILE A 727 -0.87 -4.45 4.17
CA ILE A 727 -0.79 -3.04 4.58
C ILE A 727 -2.14 -2.34 4.42
N PHE A 728 -2.88 -2.67 3.36
CA PHE A 728 -4.19 -2.06 3.06
C PHE A 728 -5.39 -2.82 3.64
N MET A 729 -5.15 -4.02 4.20
CA MET A 729 -6.18 -4.93 4.74
C MET A 729 -7.26 -5.28 3.72
N THR A 730 -6.83 -5.69 2.53
CA THR A 730 -7.69 -6.02 1.39
C THR A 730 -7.19 -7.26 0.66
N ASN A 731 -7.91 -7.71 -0.35
CA ASN A 731 -7.49 -8.73 -1.32
C ASN A 731 -8.22 -8.47 -2.64
N LEU A 732 -7.80 -9.14 -3.72
CA LEU A 732 -8.37 -8.89 -5.05
C LEU A 732 -9.90 -9.06 -5.10
N ARG A 733 -10.47 -10.03 -4.37
CA ARG A 733 -11.93 -10.19 -4.28
C ARG A 733 -12.58 -8.93 -3.70
N ASN A 734 -12.00 -8.39 -2.63
CA ASN A 734 -12.49 -7.18 -1.98
C ASN A 734 -12.31 -5.93 -2.85
N GLU A 735 -11.27 -5.83 -3.67
CA GLU A 735 -11.14 -4.76 -4.67
C GLU A 735 -12.30 -4.78 -5.67
N TYR A 736 -12.61 -5.95 -6.24
CA TYR A 736 -13.75 -6.12 -7.14
C TYR A 736 -15.10 -5.87 -6.43
N ALA A 737 -15.23 -6.26 -5.16
CA ALA A 737 -16.42 -5.98 -4.37
C ALA A 737 -16.60 -4.47 -4.11
N HIS A 738 -15.53 -3.72 -3.82
CA HIS A 738 -15.59 -2.26 -3.67
C HIS A 738 -16.01 -1.60 -4.98
N ILE A 739 -15.45 -2.07 -6.11
CA ILE A 739 -15.82 -1.57 -7.43
C ILE A 739 -17.32 -1.81 -7.69
N TYR A 740 -17.77 -3.05 -7.54
CA TYR A 740 -19.16 -3.43 -7.78
C TYR A 740 -20.15 -2.70 -6.86
N GLN A 741 -19.86 -2.61 -5.56
CA GLN A 741 -20.73 -1.88 -4.61
C GLN A 741 -20.81 -0.39 -4.93
N THR A 742 -19.73 0.22 -5.40
CA THR A 742 -19.74 1.63 -5.77
C THR A 742 -20.49 1.86 -7.08
N LEU A 743 -20.33 0.97 -8.08
CA LEU A 743 -21.10 1.02 -9.33
C LEU A 743 -22.61 0.95 -9.08
N ASN A 744 -23.06 0.08 -8.17
CA ASN A 744 -24.48 -0.06 -7.81
C ASN A 744 -25.11 1.19 -7.16
N LYS A 745 -24.30 2.21 -6.80
CA LYS A 745 -24.81 3.51 -6.35
C LYS A 745 -25.23 4.41 -7.53
N TYR A 746 -24.72 4.14 -8.73
CA TYR A 746 -24.86 4.98 -9.93
C TYR A 746 -25.58 4.28 -11.08
N GLU A 747 -25.43 2.97 -11.18
CA GLU A 747 -25.94 2.14 -12.27
C GLU A 747 -26.85 1.03 -11.73
N ASP A 748 -27.66 0.43 -12.59
CA ASP A 748 -28.39 -0.78 -12.25
C ASP A 748 -27.45 -1.99 -12.12
N GLN A 749 -27.89 -3.02 -11.38
CA GLN A 749 -27.06 -4.19 -11.06
C GLN A 749 -26.49 -4.91 -12.28
N LYS A 750 -27.25 -4.98 -13.38
CA LYS A 750 -26.79 -5.66 -14.59
C LYS A 750 -25.67 -4.86 -15.24
N THR A 751 -25.84 -3.55 -15.39
CA THR A 751 -24.81 -2.66 -15.95
C THR A 751 -23.56 -2.63 -15.08
N ALA A 752 -23.72 -2.62 -13.75
CA ALA A 752 -22.60 -2.74 -12.81
C ALA A 752 -21.84 -4.05 -13.00
N LEU A 753 -22.53 -5.19 -13.09
CA LEU A 753 -21.92 -6.50 -13.31
C LEU A 753 -21.21 -6.58 -14.68
N ASP A 754 -21.83 -6.11 -15.76
CA ASP A 754 -21.25 -6.08 -17.10
C ASP A 754 -19.94 -5.27 -17.12
N THR A 755 -19.89 -4.17 -16.36
CA THR A 755 -18.69 -3.32 -16.21
C THR A 755 -17.57 -4.06 -15.46
N VAL A 756 -17.90 -4.74 -14.37
CA VAL A 756 -16.97 -5.56 -13.58
C VAL A 756 -16.43 -6.73 -14.40
N GLU A 757 -17.29 -7.39 -15.20
CA GLU A 757 -16.87 -8.42 -16.16
C GLU A 757 -15.89 -7.85 -17.20
N GLN A 758 -16.15 -6.65 -17.72
CA GLN A 758 -15.25 -6.01 -18.68
C GLN A 758 -13.88 -5.71 -18.07
N LEU A 759 -13.82 -5.22 -16.84
CA LEU A 759 -12.56 -5.03 -16.11
C LEU A 759 -11.77 -6.34 -15.98
N ASN A 760 -12.45 -7.43 -15.61
CA ASN A 760 -11.79 -8.75 -15.51
C ASN A 760 -11.32 -9.27 -16.87
N ARG A 761 -12.10 -9.05 -17.94
CA ARG A 761 -11.69 -9.40 -19.32
C ARG A 761 -10.45 -8.61 -19.74
N ASN A 762 -10.38 -7.32 -19.42
CA ASN A 762 -9.18 -6.50 -19.66
C ASN A 762 -7.98 -7.04 -18.89
N SER A 763 -8.12 -7.34 -17.59
CA SER A 763 -7.04 -7.94 -16.79
C SER A 763 -6.50 -9.22 -17.44
N LYS A 764 -7.39 -10.10 -17.92
CA LYS A 764 -6.98 -11.31 -18.65
C LYS A 764 -6.26 -11.02 -19.96
N ALA A 765 -6.75 -10.06 -20.75
CA ALA A 765 -6.16 -9.69 -22.03
C ALA A 765 -4.76 -9.08 -21.89
N PHE A 766 -4.50 -8.35 -20.80
CA PHE A 766 -3.24 -7.68 -20.53
C PHE A 766 -2.33 -8.46 -19.55
N THR A 767 -2.69 -9.70 -19.18
CA THR A 767 -1.84 -10.56 -18.36
C THR A 767 -0.56 -10.91 -19.11
N PHE A 768 0.60 -10.77 -18.48
CA PHE A 768 1.86 -11.12 -19.12
C PHE A 768 2.00 -12.61 -19.36
N HIS A 769 2.60 -12.95 -20.50
CA HIS A 769 2.90 -14.31 -20.95
C HIS A 769 4.35 -14.38 -21.42
N LEU A 770 4.98 -15.54 -21.27
CA LEU A 770 6.38 -15.79 -21.68
C LEU A 770 6.57 -15.73 -23.19
#